data_AF-A0A7X7C9M0-F1
#
_entry.id   AF-A0A7X7C9M0-F1
#
_cell.length_a   1.000
_cell.length_b   1.000
_cell.length_c   1.000
_cell.angle_alpha   90.00
_cell.angle_beta   90.00
_cell.angle_gamma   90.00
#
_symmetry.space_group_name_H-M   'P 1'
#
loop_
_entity.id
_entity.type
_entity.pdbx_description
1 polymer ?
#
loop_
_entity_poly.entity_id
_entity_poly.type
_entity_poly.pdbx_seq_one_letter_code
_entity_poly.pdbx_strand_id
1 'polypeptide(L)'
;MSQHNNTSNSICESWANSPAPTASLLKAIKSGPLAGKTPEEAKSKIASLRREDVSKATIFVGTGTCGLGAGAGKSLEAIKKYLSDKKIDAEIVEVGCIGLCSEEPIVDVQLPGKRRLSFKTVTEEKVVGVLDSVFVGKVSADMTLGQFKNDKLAEWPEVPHMHQHPFMAPQHRVVLVNSGIIDPSNIDEYIARGGYASLEQVLTKNTPEDVCKRILESGLRGRGGGGFPTGKKWTFARQATGDQKYLVCNADEGDPGAFMDRAVGESDPHRLIEGMTIAAYAIGASKAYIYIRAEYPLAIDHLVEAIETAKKYGLLGENILGTGFNLEIMIKKGAGAFVCGEETALIHSVEGKRGMPRPRPPYPAVEGLFRKPTIINNVETLANVPGILSMGEKNYANIGTSGSKGTKVFALSGMVERTGLVEIPMGTPLSEIVFSIGGGVPRGKKCKAVQIGGPSGGCIPEAHLDLKTDYEDLKNFGAIIGSGGLVVLDENTCMVDLAKYFMEFIQSESCGKCIPCREGTKRMLEILESITRSRKNEKGDAPLLRMQGIMSLQKLAQIIKDTSLCGLGQTAPNPVLSTLKWFRNEYEAHVFERRCPSGSCKELVGAPCATACPVDTEAWKYVALIANGNYDEAYRTIRKANPFPSACARVCHHPCESICRCGTTGGDPIAIRSLKRFVTDKVDPSVYRQEIKAAGPDAKKIAVIGAGPSGLTAANALSLFGYKVSIFEKEKKPGGMMVCAIPEYRLPRKNLSQEIEALINSNIDINLGVEFGKDMTADSLLKKGYSAIYIATGCHKSKKMGIPGEETKGVLPGIEFLKAYNLDQQELAKGKVGIIGGGNSAVDAARVAIRQKNVTDVTIFYRRTRNEMPAYPEEIEAALEEGIKIETLVAPTKVVADGGKLKAVEFITNKLGDRDSSGRQRPVEIKGSEHEVSLDTLIVAISEDPDPVAVSGLKTTKWGTLSINPESKITDKAGVFGGGDVVRGPNTIIDAIADGKRAAIMIDRFVTGQQLKIIDKIKLPTVYIEPVAVDESGDSIPTTRAVQPAISVSLRKKNFSEVELSLSEEMARGEACRCLRCDLDFTSQ
;
A
#
# COMPACT_ATOMS: atom_id res chain seq x y z
N MET A 1 4.80 35.15 0.28
CA MET A 1 4.75 35.86 -1.00
C MET A 1 3.99 34.99 -1.98
N SER A 2 2.71 35.33 -2.15
CA SER A 2 1.68 34.62 -2.88
C SER A 2 1.21 35.54 -4.01
N GLN A 3 1.51 35.19 -5.26
CA GLN A 3 0.83 35.65 -6.48
C GLN A 3 1.55 35.04 -7.69
N HIS A 4 1.20 33.81 -8.04
CA HIS A 4 1.36 33.32 -9.41
C HIS A 4 0.05 32.66 -9.86
N ASN A 5 -0.69 33.45 -10.63
CA ASN A 5 -1.65 33.12 -11.68
C ASN A 5 -2.67 31.98 -11.46
N ASN A 6 -3.88 32.41 -11.08
CA ASN A 6 -5.17 31.80 -11.38
C ASN A 6 -5.38 31.61 -12.90
N THR A 7 -4.84 30.53 -13.48
CA THR A 7 -5.29 30.00 -14.79
C THR A 7 -5.33 28.48 -14.81
N SER A 8 -5.72 27.83 -13.71
CA SER A 8 -5.96 26.38 -13.67
C SER A 8 -7.45 26.09 -13.56
N ASN A 9 -8.22 26.30 -14.63
CA ASN A 9 -9.45 25.53 -14.78
C ASN A 9 -9.01 24.07 -14.92
N SER A 10 -9.25 23.24 -13.90
CA SER A 10 -8.97 21.81 -14.03
C SER A 10 -9.86 21.27 -15.16
N ILE A 11 -9.27 20.51 -16.09
CA ILE A 11 -10.01 19.96 -17.24
C ILE A 11 -11.09 18.95 -16.78
N CYS A 12 -11.20 18.59 -15.50
CA CYS A 12 -12.41 17.92 -15.01
C CYS A 12 -13.69 18.78 -15.10
N GLU A 13 -13.59 20.10 -15.36
CA GLU A 13 -14.73 20.91 -15.82
C GLU A 13 -15.15 20.63 -17.28
N SER A 14 -14.39 19.82 -18.04
CA SER A 14 -14.60 19.56 -19.47
C SER A 14 -15.78 18.64 -19.79
N TRP A 15 -16.27 17.83 -18.84
CA TRP A 15 -17.44 16.99 -19.08
C TRP A 15 -18.67 17.81 -19.50
N ALA A 16 -18.77 19.03 -18.99
CA ALA A 16 -19.81 20.01 -19.33
C ALA A 16 -19.48 20.86 -20.56
N ASN A 17 -18.20 20.96 -20.95
CA ASN A 17 -17.69 21.90 -21.95
C ASN A 17 -17.11 21.22 -23.20
N SER A 18 -17.69 20.09 -23.63
CA SER A 18 -17.25 19.41 -24.86
C SER A 18 -17.61 20.25 -26.12
N PRO A 19 -16.68 20.40 -27.08
CA PRO A 19 -16.90 21.18 -28.29
C PRO A 19 -18.06 20.61 -29.12
N ALA A 20 -18.87 21.47 -29.74
CA ALA A 20 -19.93 21.05 -30.65
C ALA A 20 -19.34 20.52 -31.97
N PRO A 21 -20.02 19.60 -32.68
CA PRO A 21 -19.63 19.20 -34.02
C PRO A 21 -19.63 20.39 -34.98
N THR A 22 -18.72 20.39 -35.95
CA THR A 22 -18.64 21.44 -36.97
C THR A 22 -19.75 21.30 -38.01
N ALA A 23 -20.24 22.42 -38.55
CA ALA A 23 -21.26 22.40 -39.61
C ALA A 23 -20.79 21.65 -40.87
N SER A 24 -19.51 21.74 -41.19
CA SER A 24 -18.90 21.02 -42.32
C SER A 24 -18.90 19.50 -42.09
N LEU A 25 -18.58 19.04 -40.88
CA LEU A 25 -18.65 17.62 -40.53
C LEU A 25 -20.08 17.09 -40.67
N LEU A 26 -21.07 17.77 -40.08
CA LEU A 26 -22.47 17.33 -40.13
C LEU A 26 -23.01 17.26 -41.57
N LYS A 27 -22.55 18.16 -42.45
CA LYS A 27 -22.87 18.12 -43.88
C LYS A 27 -22.20 16.96 -44.61
N ALA A 28 -21.01 16.55 -44.19
CA ALA A 28 -20.19 15.55 -44.87
C ALA A 28 -20.48 14.10 -44.45
N ILE A 29 -20.99 13.87 -43.24
CA ILE A 29 -21.38 12.53 -42.78
C ILE A 29 -22.59 12.00 -43.57
N LYS A 30 -22.56 10.71 -43.91
CA LYS A 30 -23.55 10.07 -44.81
C LYS A 30 -24.78 9.50 -44.11
N SER A 31 -24.72 9.31 -42.80
CA SER A 31 -25.76 8.61 -42.02
C SER A 31 -25.87 9.17 -40.61
N GLY A 32 -26.94 8.78 -39.91
CA GLY A 32 -27.18 9.17 -38.53
C GLY A 32 -28.13 10.37 -38.37
N PRO A 33 -28.63 10.59 -37.13
CA PRO A 33 -29.59 11.63 -36.79
C PRO A 33 -29.06 13.06 -36.95
N LEU A 34 -27.74 13.24 -37.09
CA LEU A 34 -27.08 14.53 -37.25
C LEU A 34 -26.70 14.85 -38.70
N ALA A 35 -26.81 13.88 -39.62
CA ALA A 35 -26.38 14.05 -41.00
C ALA A 35 -27.20 15.10 -41.76
N GLY A 36 -26.51 15.93 -42.53
CA GLY A 36 -27.10 16.98 -43.38
C GLY A 36 -27.66 18.18 -42.64
N LYS A 37 -27.54 18.24 -41.30
CA LYS A 37 -28.05 19.34 -40.47
C LYS A 37 -26.97 20.36 -40.14
N THR A 38 -27.36 21.61 -39.92
CA THR A 38 -26.51 22.61 -39.25
C THR A 38 -26.46 22.35 -37.74
N PRO A 39 -25.42 22.80 -37.02
CA PRO A 39 -25.36 22.68 -35.57
C PRO A 39 -26.56 23.33 -34.87
N GLU A 40 -27.10 24.42 -35.41
CA GLU A 40 -28.31 25.09 -34.93
C GLU A 40 -29.56 24.22 -35.12
N GLU A 41 -29.76 23.64 -36.30
CA GLU A 41 -30.87 22.70 -36.58
C GLU A 41 -30.75 21.41 -35.73
N ALA A 42 -29.53 20.97 -35.47
CA ALA A 42 -29.24 19.78 -34.68
C ALA A 42 -29.17 20.05 -33.17
N LYS A 43 -29.26 21.31 -32.71
CA LYS A 43 -28.99 21.72 -31.32
C LYS A 43 -29.74 20.90 -30.29
N SER A 44 -31.05 20.70 -30.49
CA SER A 44 -31.89 19.89 -29.60
C SER A 44 -31.45 18.41 -29.57
N LYS A 45 -31.11 17.85 -30.73
CA LYS A 45 -30.66 16.46 -30.82
C LYS A 45 -29.27 16.27 -30.22
N ILE A 46 -28.36 17.23 -30.41
CA ILE A 46 -27.03 17.24 -29.77
C ILE A 46 -27.18 17.29 -28.25
N ALA A 47 -28.05 18.16 -27.72
CA ALA A 47 -28.32 18.25 -26.29
C ALA A 47 -28.87 16.93 -25.73
N SER A 48 -29.78 16.27 -26.48
CA SER A 48 -30.31 14.94 -26.13
C SER A 48 -29.24 13.85 -26.13
N LEU A 49 -28.38 13.78 -27.15
CA LEU A 49 -27.29 12.79 -27.23
C LEU A 49 -26.22 13.01 -26.14
N ARG A 50 -25.99 14.28 -25.76
CA ARG A 50 -25.11 14.63 -24.65
C ARG A 50 -25.74 14.42 -23.27
N ARG A 51 -27.05 14.15 -23.24
CA ARG A 51 -27.88 14.07 -22.02
C ARG A 51 -27.73 15.33 -21.14
N GLU A 52 -27.70 16.50 -21.78
CA GLU A 52 -27.67 17.80 -21.08
C GLU A 52 -28.92 18.01 -20.21
N ASP A 53 -30.04 17.41 -20.61
CA ASP A 53 -31.23 17.15 -19.82
C ASP A 53 -31.88 15.86 -20.35
N VAL A 54 -32.71 15.21 -19.55
CA VAL A 54 -33.35 13.93 -19.88
C VAL A 54 -34.86 14.02 -19.72
N SER A 55 -35.61 13.44 -20.67
CA SER A 55 -37.08 13.45 -20.64
C SER A 55 -37.67 12.39 -19.70
N LYS A 56 -36.90 11.34 -19.42
CA LYS A 56 -37.21 10.27 -18.47
C LYS A 56 -35.96 9.95 -17.65
N ALA A 57 -36.10 9.13 -16.61
CA ALA A 57 -34.94 8.73 -15.82
C ALA A 57 -33.95 7.95 -16.69
N THR A 58 -32.66 8.26 -16.58
CA THR A 58 -31.58 7.53 -17.25
C THR A 58 -30.64 6.95 -16.20
N ILE A 59 -30.36 5.65 -16.31
CA ILE A 59 -29.49 4.91 -15.41
C ILE A 59 -28.26 4.48 -16.21
N PHE A 60 -27.08 4.91 -15.79
CA PHE A 60 -25.81 4.54 -16.39
C PHE A 60 -25.17 3.43 -15.57
N VAL A 61 -24.69 2.38 -16.22
CA VAL A 61 -24.01 1.26 -15.56
C VAL A 61 -22.61 1.13 -16.11
N GLY A 62 -21.59 1.18 -15.25
CA GLY A 62 -20.20 0.95 -15.63
C GLY A 62 -19.98 -0.52 -15.99
N THR A 63 -20.02 -0.85 -17.29
CA THR A 63 -19.89 -2.23 -17.81
C THR A 63 -18.57 -2.48 -18.52
N GLY A 64 -17.58 -1.61 -18.34
CA GLY A 64 -16.18 -1.93 -18.65
C GLY A 64 -15.70 -3.17 -17.87
N THR A 65 -14.59 -3.79 -18.29
CA THR A 65 -14.14 -5.07 -17.73
C THR A 65 -13.94 -5.04 -16.20
N CYS A 66 -13.53 -3.91 -15.62
CA CYS A 66 -13.44 -3.75 -14.16
C CYS A 66 -14.80 -3.78 -13.46
N GLY A 67 -15.81 -3.09 -14.01
CA GLY A 67 -17.18 -3.12 -13.51
C GLY A 67 -17.77 -4.52 -13.59
N LEU A 68 -17.62 -5.19 -14.74
CA LEU A 68 -18.06 -6.58 -14.91
C LEU A 68 -17.37 -7.52 -13.92
N GLY A 69 -16.05 -7.37 -13.73
CA GLY A 69 -15.29 -8.13 -12.74
C GLY A 69 -15.73 -7.88 -11.29
N ALA A 70 -16.24 -6.69 -10.99
CA ALA A 70 -16.82 -6.33 -9.69
C ALA A 70 -18.31 -6.72 -9.53
N GLY A 71 -18.93 -7.29 -10.57
CA GLY A 71 -20.32 -7.76 -10.53
C GLY A 71 -21.35 -6.87 -11.23
N ALA A 72 -20.94 -5.88 -12.03
CA ALA A 72 -21.85 -4.95 -12.73
C ALA A 72 -22.89 -5.66 -13.61
N GLY A 73 -22.56 -6.83 -14.18
CA GLY A 73 -23.53 -7.63 -14.94
C GLY A 73 -24.73 -8.08 -14.10
N LYS A 74 -24.50 -8.48 -12.84
CA LYS A 74 -25.60 -8.81 -11.92
C LYS A 74 -26.40 -7.58 -11.53
N SER A 75 -25.71 -6.46 -11.28
CA SER A 75 -26.35 -5.17 -10.98
C SER A 75 -27.24 -4.70 -12.15
N LEU A 76 -26.77 -4.86 -13.39
CA LEU A 76 -27.52 -4.53 -14.60
C LEU A 76 -28.83 -5.32 -14.71
N GLU A 77 -28.77 -6.64 -14.49
CA GLU A 77 -29.97 -7.49 -14.51
C GLU A 77 -30.93 -7.16 -13.36
N ALA A 78 -30.41 -6.85 -12.17
CA ALA A 78 -31.22 -6.39 -11.05
C ALA A 78 -31.90 -5.03 -11.32
N ILE A 79 -31.22 -4.11 -12.00
CA ILE A 79 -31.79 -2.81 -12.42
C ILE A 79 -32.93 -3.05 -13.42
N LYS A 80 -32.71 -3.89 -14.45
CA LYS A 80 -33.76 -4.25 -15.43
C LYS A 80 -34.98 -4.84 -14.75
N LYS A 81 -34.77 -5.78 -13.82
CA LYS A 81 -35.84 -6.39 -13.03
C LYS A 81 -36.59 -5.36 -12.19
N TYR A 82 -35.88 -4.51 -11.46
CA TYR A 82 -36.48 -3.45 -10.64
C TYR A 82 -37.38 -2.52 -11.47
N LEU A 83 -36.91 -2.06 -12.63
CA LEU A 83 -37.69 -1.17 -13.51
C LEU A 83 -38.94 -1.86 -14.04
N SER A 84 -38.84 -3.14 -14.41
CA SER A 84 -39.96 -3.96 -14.85
C SER A 84 -41.01 -4.15 -13.74
N ASP A 85 -40.57 -4.55 -12.54
CA ASP A 85 -41.43 -4.83 -11.39
C ASP A 85 -42.18 -3.57 -10.91
N LYS A 86 -41.49 -2.41 -10.92
CA LYS A 86 -42.06 -1.11 -10.53
C LYS A 86 -42.76 -0.38 -11.68
N LYS A 87 -42.70 -0.91 -12.91
CA LYS A 87 -43.24 -0.32 -14.15
C LYS A 87 -42.76 1.13 -14.39
N ILE A 88 -41.47 1.37 -14.14
CA ILE A 88 -40.86 2.69 -14.35
C ILE A 88 -40.29 2.75 -15.77
N ASP A 89 -40.69 3.77 -16.54
CA ASP A 89 -40.06 4.06 -17.83
C ASP A 89 -38.73 4.81 -17.61
N ALA A 90 -37.63 4.09 -17.75
CA ALA A 90 -36.28 4.61 -17.67
C ALA A 90 -35.42 4.11 -18.86
N GLU A 91 -34.40 4.88 -19.22
CA GLU A 91 -33.35 4.46 -20.15
C GLU A 91 -32.21 3.82 -19.36
N ILE A 92 -31.64 2.72 -19.86
CA ILE A 92 -30.41 2.14 -19.33
C ILE A 92 -29.32 2.38 -20.36
N VAL A 93 -28.18 2.90 -19.91
CA VAL A 93 -27.01 3.19 -20.74
C VAL A 93 -25.82 2.46 -20.16
N GLU A 94 -25.23 1.58 -20.97
CA GLU A 94 -23.99 0.91 -20.62
C GLU A 94 -22.81 1.82 -20.97
N VAL A 95 -21.96 2.13 -19.99
CA VAL A 95 -20.80 3.02 -20.18
C VAL A 95 -19.50 2.30 -19.81
N GLY A 96 -18.40 2.74 -20.42
CA GLY A 96 -17.07 2.27 -20.07
C GLY A 96 -16.62 2.68 -18.65
N CYS A 97 -15.40 2.30 -18.28
CA CYS A 97 -14.84 2.64 -16.97
C CYS A 97 -14.55 4.15 -16.86
N ILE A 98 -15.04 4.81 -15.80
CA ILE A 98 -14.70 6.22 -15.52
C ILE A 98 -13.27 6.41 -15.00
N GLY A 99 -12.63 5.32 -14.58
CA GLY A 99 -11.25 5.27 -14.09
C GLY A 99 -11.11 5.03 -12.58
N LEU A 100 -12.18 5.06 -11.79
CA LEU A 100 -12.14 4.80 -10.34
C LEU A 100 -12.55 3.36 -10.03
N CYS A 101 -11.66 2.42 -10.35
CA CYS A 101 -11.94 0.98 -10.31
C CYS A 101 -12.21 0.44 -8.90
N SER A 102 -11.68 1.07 -7.85
CA SER A 102 -11.90 0.65 -6.46
C SER A 102 -13.35 0.79 -5.98
N GLU A 103 -14.16 1.57 -6.70
CA GLU A 103 -15.55 1.89 -6.33
C GLU A 103 -16.59 1.17 -7.21
N GLU A 104 -16.14 0.30 -8.12
CA GLU A 104 -17.01 -0.50 -8.98
C GLU A 104 -17.81 -1.56 -8.18
N PRO A 105 -19.02 -1.96 -8.61
CA PRO A 105 -19.77 -1.43 -9.74
C PRO A 105 -20.29 -0.01 -9.49
N ILE A 106 -19.98 0.91 -10.41
CA ILE A 106 -20.48 2.28 -10.40
C ILE A 106 -21.79 2.33 -11.19
N VAL A 107 -22.82 2.90 -10.56
CA VAL A 107 -24.12 3.16 -11.19
C VAL A 107 -24.43 4.63 -11.02
N ASP A 108 -24.81 5.30 -12.11
CA ASP A 108 -25.25 6.68 -12.06
C ASP A 108 -26.73 6.79 -12.41
N VAL A 109 -27.41 7.78 -11.83
CA VAL A 109 -28.82 8.06 -12.09
C VAL A 109 -28.99 9.53 -12.43
N GLN A 110 -29.68 9.82 -13.52
CA GLN A 110 -30.10 11.16 -13.91
C GLN A 110 -31.62 11.21 -14.01
N LEU A 111 -32.25 12.08 -13.21
CA LEU A 111 -33.68 12.35 -13.27
C LEU A 111 -33.94 13.62 -14.10
N PRO A 112 -35.12 13.76 -14.73
CA PRO A 112 -35.47 14.99 -15.45
C PRO A 112 -35.28 16.25 -14.59
N GLY A 113 -34.59 17.26 -15.14
CA GLY A 113 -34.31 18.52 -14.43
C GLY A 113 -33.28 18.43 -13.30
N LYS A 114 -32.69 17.25 -13.04
CA LYS A 114 -31.71 17.02 -11.96
C LYS A 114 -30.35 16.57 -12.51
N ARG A 115 -29.27 16.97 -11.84
CA ARG A 115 -27.92 16.55 -12.21
C ARG A 115 -27.73 15.03 -12.08
N ARG A 116 -26.90 14.46 -12.96
CA ARG A 116 -26.46 13.05 -12.89
C ARG A 116 -25.73 12.81 -11.57
N LEU A 117 -26.17 11.79 -10.84
CA LEU A 117 -25.70 11.43 -9.51
C LEU A 117 -25.01 10.06 -9.58
N SER A 118 -23.84 9.91 -8.95
CA SER A 118 -23.01 8.71 -9.04
C SER A 118 -22.94 7.94 -7.73
N PHE A 119 -23.06 6.63 -7.81
CA PHE A 119 -23.05 5.71 -6.67
C PHE A 119 -21.94 4.67 -6.80
N LYS A 120 -21.31 4.33 -5.68
CA LYS A 120 -20.25 3.31 -5.58
C LYS A 120 -20.78 1.96 -5.10
N THR A 121 -20.07 0.89 -5.46
CA THR A 121 -20.25 -0.47 -4.93
C THR A 121 -21.71 -0.93 -4.97
N VAL A 122 -22.42 -0.62 -6.07
CA VAL A 122 -23.83 -0.95 -6.26
C VAL A 122 -23.95 -2.40 -6.73
N THR A 123 -23.80 -3.34 -5.80
CA THR A 123 -24.01 -4.77 -6.02
C THR A 123 -25.50 -5.10 -6.19
N GLU A 124 -25.81 -6.30 -6.68
CA GLU A 124 -27.17 -6.81 -6.90
C GLU A 124 -28.10 -6.54 -5.72
N GLU A 125 -27.63 -6.79 -4.49
CA GLU A 125 -28.43 -6.68 -3.26
C GLU A 125 -28.74 -5.22 -2.90
N LYS A 126 -27.92 -4.28 -3.37
CA LYS A 126 -28.03 -2.85 -3.06
C LYS A 126 -28.84 -2.07 -4.09
N VAL A 127 -29.08 -2.63 -5.28
CA VAL A 127 -29.78 -1.95 -6.38
C VAL A 127 -31.13 -1.39 -5.94
N VAL A 128 -31.96 -2.20 -5.29
CA VAL A 128 -33.31 -1.80 -4.86
C VAL A 128 -33.25 -0.61 -3.92
N GLY A 129 -32.39 -0.66 -2.89
CA GLY A 129 -32.26 0.41 -1.91
C GLY A 129 -31.74 1.72 -2.51
N VAL A 130 -30.77 1.64 -3.42
CA VAL A 130 -30.26 2.82 -4.13
C VAL A 130 -31.34 3.44 -5.00
N LEU A 131 -31.99 2.66 -5.87
CA LEU A 131 -32.99 3.19 -6.79
C LEU A 131 -34.23 3.72 -6.06
N ASP A 132 -34.79 2.98 -5.09
CA ASP A 132 -35.95 3.45 -4.31
C ASP A 132 -35.63 4.81 -3.65
N SER A 133 -34.41 5.00 -3.13
CA SER A 133 -34.00 6.27 -2.50
C SER A 133 -33.94 7.44 -3.49
N VAL A 134 -33.32 7.23 -4.65
CA VAL A 134 -33.11 8.30 -5.65
C VAL A 134 -34.43 8.73 -6.28
N PHE A 135 -35.30 7.77 -6.61
CA PHE A 135 -36.60 8.07 -7.23
C PHE A 135 -37.53 8.89 -6.31
N VAL A 136 -37.35 8.83 -4.98
CA VAL A 136 -38.07 9.70 -4.02
C VAL A 136 -37.30 10.96 -3.61
N GLY A 137 -36.19 11.25 -4.29
CA GLY A 137 -35.39 12.45 -4.07
C GLY A 137 -34.48 12.40 -2.84
N LYS A 138 -34.21 11.21 -2.28
CA LYS A 138 -33.28 11.01 -1.16
C LYS A 138 -31.95 10.46 -1.67
N VAL A 139 -30.87 10.84 -1.01
CA VAL A 139 -29.51 10.42 -1.36
C VAL A 139 -28.83 9.85 -0.12
N SER A 140 -28.29 8.64 -0.23
CA SER A 140 -27.48 8.05 0.84
C SER A 140 -26.06 8.61 0.77
N ALA A 141 -25.64 9.37 1.78
CA ALA A 141 -24.31 9.95 1.85
C ALA A 141 -23.21 8.88 1.75
N ASP A 142 -23.40 7.71 2.37
CA ASP A 142 -22.40 6.65 2.43
C ASP A 142 -22.13 5.97 1.08
N MET A 143 -23.14 5.96 0.19
CA MET A 143 -23.09 5.29 -1.11
C MET A 143 -22.79 6.24 -2.28
N THR A 144 -22.84 7.55 -2.04
CA THR A 144 -22.74 8.56 -3.10
C THR A 144 -21.30 8.98 -3.32
N LEU A 145 -20.82 8.88 -4.56
CA LEU A 145 -19.51 9.38 -4.97
C LEU A 145 -19.54 10.89 -5.23
N GLY A 146 -20.63 11.37 -5.83
CA GLY A 146 -20.84 12.79 -6.12
C GLY A 146 -21.78 13.01 -7.29
N GLN A 147 -22.02 14.29 -7.61
CA GLN A 147 -22.84 14.71 -8.75
C GLN A 147 -21.99 15.36 -9.85
N PHE A 148 -22.36 15.12 -11.11
CA PHE A 148 -21.69 15.73 -12.26
C PHE A 148 -22.11 17.20 -12.42
N LYS A 149 -21.17 18.06 -12.86
CA LYS A 149 -21.44 19.48 -13.09
C LYS A 149 -22.36 19.64 -14.30
N ASN A 150 -23.45 20.39 -14.13
CA ASN A 150 -24.30 20.85 -15.23
C ASN A 150 -25.02 22.13 -14.79
N ASP A 151 -24.62 23.27 -15.35
CA ASP A 151 -25.08 24.59 -14.92
C ASP A 151 -26.57 24.85 -15.22
N LYS A 152 -27.21 24.00 -16.06
CA LYS A 152 -28.63 24.12 -16.43
C LYS A 152 -29.57 23.31 -15.54
N LEU A 153 -29.05 22.33 -14.79
CA LEU A 153 -29.86 21.39 -14.01
C LEU A 153 -29.76 21.65 -12.50
N ALA A 154 -30.84 21.34 -11.78
CA ALA A 154 -30.91 21.50 -10.34
C ALA A 154 -29.95 20.53 -9.62
N GLU A 155 -29.26 21.07 -8.62
CA GLU A 155 -28.33 20.33 -7.77
C GLU A 155 -29.06 19.38 -6.80
N TRP A 156 -28.33 18.35 -6.39
CA TRP A 156 -28.65 17.55 -5.22
C TRP A 156 -28.07 18.25 -3.98
N PRO A 157 -28.89 18.60 -2.98
CA PRO A 157 -28.41 19.23 -1.75
C PRO A 157 -27.40 18.32 -1.04
N GLU A 158 -26.37 18.92 -0.44
CA GLU A 158 -25.37 18.23 0.41
C GLU A 158 -24.57 17.11 -0.29
N VAL A 159 -24.62 17.04 -1.63
CA VAL A 159 -23.83 16.10 -2.43
C VAL A 159 -22.63 16.81 -3.05
N PRO A 160 -21.39 16.35 -2.82
CA PRO A 160 -20.20 16.96 -3.43
C PRO A 160 -20.15 16.76 -4.95
N HIS A 161 -19.39 17.59 -5.65
CA HIS A 161 -19.21 17.40 -7.09
C HIS A 161 -18.17 16.34 -7.41
N MET A 162 -18.42 15.55 -8.46
CA MET A 162 -17.49 14.51 -8.92
C MET A 162 -16.11 15.07 -9.29
N HIS A 163 -16.02 16.28 -9.85
CA HIS A 163 -14.73 16.91 -10.18
C HIS A 163 -13.94 17.38 -8.95
N GLN A 164 -14.55 17.41 -7.77
CA GLN A 164 -13.89 17.72 -6.49
C GLN A 164 -13.47 16.45 -5.75
N HIS A 165 -13.90 15.27 -6.22
CA HIS A 165 -13.50 14.00 -5.63
C HIS A 165 -11.96 13.88 -5.67
N PRO A 166 -11.27 13.48 -4.58
CA PRO A 166 -9.80 13.53 -4.52
C PRO A 166 -9.08 12.70 -5.59
N PHE A 167 -9.74 11.65 -6.10
CA PHE A 167 -9.20 10.86 -7.22
C PHE A 167 -9.35 11.56 -8.58
N MET A 168 -10.39 12.38 -8.75
CA MET A 168 -10.74 13.01 -10.03
C MET A 168 -10.13 14.41 -10.15
N ALA A 169 -10.11 15.18 -9.07
CA ALA A 169 -9.72 16.59 -9.08
C ALA A 169 -8.30 16.86 -9.64
N PRO A 170 -7.27 16.04 -9.32
CA PRO A 170 -5.90 16.27 -9.81
C PRO A 170 -5.69 15.84 -11.27
N GLN A 171 -6.66 15.16 -11.89
CA GLN A 171 -6.51 14.62 -13.23
C GLN A 171 -6.68 15.68 -14.32
N HIS A 172 -5.96 15.49 -15.42
CA HIS A 172 -6.06 16.28 -16.64
C HIS A 172 -6.45 15.35 -17.80
N ARG A 173 -7.75 15.14 -17.99
CA ARG A 173 -8.27 14.12 -18.92
C ARG A 173 -8.29 14.61 -20.36
N VAL A 174 -7.30 14.23 -21.16
CA VAL A 174 -7.27 14.42 -22.62
C VAL A 174 -7.75 13.16 -23.31
N VAL A 175 -7.14 12.01 -23.00
CA VAL A 175 -7.45 10.71 -23.60
C VAL A 175 -8.72 10.11 -23.02
N LEU A 176 -8.87 10.15 -21.70
CA LEU A 176 -9.99 9.53 -20.98
C LEU A 176 -11.22 10.43 -20.87
N VAL A 177 -11.31 11.53 -21.63
CA VAL A 177 -12.36 12.55 -21.46
C VAL A 177 -13.79 11.99 -21.58
N ASN A 178 -14.00 10.98 -22.43
CA ASN A 178 -15.29 10.35 -22.67
C ASN A 178 -15.54 9.07 -21.85
N SER A 179 -14.51 8.54 -21.18
CA SER A 179 -14.63 7.26 -20.47
C SER A 179 -15.59 7.38 -19.28
N GLY A 180 -16.61 6.51 -19.24
CA GLY A 180 -17.71 6.57 -18.26
C GLY A 180 -18.79 7.62 -18.56
N ILE A 181 -18.68 8.36 -19.67
CA ILE A 181 -19.59 9.46 -20.02
C ILE A 181 -20.50 9.11 -21.20
N ILE A 182 -19.95 8.46 -22.23
CA ILE A 182 -20.68 8.04 -23.43
C ILE A 182 -20.95 6.54 -23.44
N ASP A 183 -21.96 6.14 -24.20
CA ASP A 183 -22.11 4.75 -24.65
C ASP A 183 -21.04 4.44 -25.73
N PRO A 184 -20.13 3.48 -25.50
CA PRO A 184 -19.05 3.17 -26.45
C PRO A 184 -19.54 2.58 -27.78
N SER A 185 -20.76 2.04 -27.83
CA SER A 185 -21.39 1.51 -29.05
C SER A 185 -22.08 2.59 -29.89
N ASN A 186 -22.27 3.80 -29.34
CA ASN A 186 -23.02 4.87 -29.98
C ASN A 186 -22.14 5.98 -30.56
N ILE A 187 -21.86 5.90 -31.86
CA ILE A 187 -21.08 6.91 -32.60
C ILE A 187 -21.67 8.33 -32.49
N ASP A 188 -22.99 8.47 -32.38
CA ASP A 188 -23.65 9.77 -32.40
C ASP A 188 -23.34 10.57 -31.12
N GLU A 189 -23.13 9.89 -29.99
CA GLU A 189 -22.69 10.54 -28.75
C GLU A 189 -21.27 11.09 -28.86
N TYR A 190 -20.38 10.36 -29.52
CA TYR A 190 -19.02 10.80 -29.82
C TYR A 190 -19.02 12.04 -30.75
N ILE A 191 -19.78 11.99 -31.85
CA ILE A 191 -19.92 13.12 -32.79
C ILE A 191 -20.57 14.32 -32.10
N ALA A 192 -21.62 14.10 -31.29
CA ALA A 192 -22.27 15.17 -30.55
C ALA A 192 -21.29 15.91 -29.63
N ARG A 193 -20.25 15.25 -29.13
CA ARG A 193 -19.17 15.84 -28.31
C ARG A 193 -17.98 16.38 -29.13
N GLY A 194 -18.14 16.54 -30.44
CA GLY A 194 -17.13 17.10 -31.34
C GLY A 194 -16.15 16.08 -31.91
N GLY A 195 -16.39 14.78 -31.69
CA GLY A 195 -15.64 13.71 -32.32
C GLY A 195 -15.68 13.79 -33.84
N TYR A 196 -14.58 13.40 -34.50
CA TYR A 196 -14.36 13.51 -35.95
C TYR A 196 -14.25 14.94 -36.52
N ALA A 197 -14.44 15.99 -35.72
CA ALA A 197 -14.23 17.36 -36.18
C ALA A 197 -12.74 17.62 -36.51
N SER A 198 -11.81 17.05 -35.74
CA SER A 198 -10.37 17.15 -36.03
C SER A 198 -10.02 16.42 -37.33
N LEU A 199 -10.61 15.25 -37.57
CA LEU A 199 -10.43 14.53 -38.84
C LEU A 199 -10.93 15.34 -40.04
N GLU A 200 -12.14 15.90 -39.96
CA GLU A 200 -12.70 16.73 -41.04
C GLU A 200 -11.83 17.94 -41.34
N GLN A 201 -11.38 18.66 -40.31
CA GLN A 201 -10.48 19.80 -40.50
C GLN A 201 -9.15 19.40 -41.12
N VAL A 202 -8.56 18.29 -40.69
CA VAL A 202 -7.29 17.78 -41.23
C VAL A 202 -7.42 17.47 -42.72
N LEU A 203 -8.42 16.68 -43.11
CA LEU A 203 -8.56 16.22 -44.49
C LEU A 203 -8.93 17.36 -45.47
N THR A 204 -9.56 18.44 -44.97
CA THR A 204 -10.03 19.55 -45.81
C THR A 204 -9.07 20.73 -45.85
N LYS A 205 -8.28 20.97 -44.80
CA LYS A 205 -7.48 22.20 -44.63
C LYS A 205 -5.97 21.98 -44.45
N ASN A 206 -5.52 20.75 -44.24
CA ASN A 206 -4.11 20.47 -43.97
C ASN A 206 -3.53 19.51 -45.00
N THR A 207 -2.26 19.72 -45.37
CA THR A 207 -1.50 18.71 -46.10
C THR A 207 -0.99 17.63 -45.13
N PRO A 208 -0.65 16.41 -45.60
CA PRO A 208 -0.04 15.38 -44.76
C PRO A 208 1.23 15.86 -44.03
N GLU A 209 2.02 16.70 -44.69
CA GLU A 209 3.22 17.33 -44.14
C GLU A 209 2.89 18.31 -43.00
N ASP A 210 1.84 19.11 -43.14
CA ASP A 210 1.35 19.99 -42.08
C ASP A 210 0.93 19.19 -40.84
N VAL A 211 0.24 18.06 -41.03
CA VAL A 211 -0.17 17.19 -39.92
C VAL A 211 1.06 16.65 -39.18
N CYS A 212 2.07 16.16 -39.92
CA CYS A 212 3.32 15.70 -39.30
C CYS A 212 4.00 16.81 -38.49
N LYS A 213 4.03 18.04 -39.03
CA LYS A 213 4.60 19.22 -38.36
C LYS A 213 3.83 19.57 -37.09
N ARG A 214 2.50 19.63 -37.13
CA ARG A 214 1.66 19.95 -35.96
C ARG A 214 1.85 18.93 -34.84
N ILE A 215 1.91 17.64 -35.16
CA ILE A 215 2.19 16.59 -34.17
C ILE A 215 3.63 16.68 -33.64
N LEU A 216 4.60 17.06 -34.47
CA LEU A 216 5.96 17.32 -33.99
C LEU A 216 6.01 18.52 -33.03
N GLU A 217 5.32 19.62 -33.35
CA GLU A 217 5.23 20.83 -32.53
C GLU A 217 4.48 20.62 -31.22
N SER A 218 3.54 19.67 -31.17
CA SER A 218 2.88 19.27 -29.93
C SER A 218 3.83 18.65 -28.90
N GLY A 219 4.98 18.14 -29.37
CA GLY A 219 5.92 17.40 -28.53
C GLY A 219 5.45 16.01 -28.11
N LEU A 220 4.41 15.45 -28.76
CA LEU A 220 3.93 14.10 -28.47
C LEU A 220 5.04 13.07 -28.65
N ARG A 221 5.24 12.26 -27.61
CA ARG A 221 6.15 11.12 -27.57
C ARG A 221 5.34 9.83 -27.50
N GLY A 222 5.87 8.74 -28.05
CA GLY A 222 5.21 7.43 -28.03
C GLY A 222 4.94 6.96 -26.60
N ARG A 223 3.67 6.65 -26.30
CA ARG A 223 3.17 6.28 -24.97
C ARG A 223 3.35 4.80 -24.60
N GLY A 224 3.73 3.95 -25.55
CA GLY A 224 4.09 2.54 -25.29
C GLY A 224 5.47 2.32 -24.66
N GLY A 225 6.01 3.29 -23.90
CA GLY A 225 7.26 3.15 -23.14
C GLY A 225 8.49 3.86 -23.68
N GLY A 226 8.87 3.63 -24.94
CA GLY A 226 10.15 4.13 -25.48
C GLY A 226 10.27 5.65 -25.63
N GLY A 227 9.16 6.39 -25.62
CA GLY A 227 9.16 7.86 -25.64
C GLY A 227 9.78 8.47 -26.90
N PHE A 228 9.73 7.80 -28.06
CA PHE A 228 10.25 8.39 -29.31
C PHE A 228 9.31 9.50 -29.83
N PRO A 229 9.82 10.64 -30.35
CA PRO A 229 8.98 11.72 -30.87
C PRO A 229 8.07 11.26 -32.03
N THR A 230 6.76 11.31 -31.84
CA THR A 230 5.77 10.73 -32.77
C THR A 230 5.77 11.46 -34.11
N GLY A 231 5.77 12.79 -34.11
CA GLY A 231 5.80 13.59 -35.35
C GLY A 231 7.03 13.30 -36.21
N LYS A 232 8.21 13.13 -35.60
CA LYS A 232 9.43 12.76 -36.30
C LYS A 232 9.34 11.37 -36.93
N LYS A 233 8.72 10.42 -36.21
CA LYS A 233 8.47 9.07 -36.72
C LYS A 233 7.59 9.12 -37.97
N TRP A 234 6.52 9.91 -37.95
CA TRP A 234 5.61 10.09 -39.08
C TRP A 234 6.28 10.76 -40.27
N THR A 235 7.08 11.79 -40.04
CA THR A 235 7.88 12.45 -41.10
C THR A 235 8.79 11.46 -41.81
N PHE A 236 9.47 10.56 -41.09
CA PHE A 236 10.33 9.54 -41.71
C PHE A 236 9.55 8.59 -42.63
N ALA A 237 8.41 8.05 -42.18
CA ALA A 237 7.60 7.20 -43.05
C ALA A 237 6.96 7.95 -44.22
N ARG A 238 6.61 9.24 -44.03
CA ARG A 238 6.11 10.08 -45.11
C ARG A 238 7.16 10.29 -46.20
N GLN A 239 8.41 10.54 -45.81
CA GLN A 239 9.54 10.70 -46.73
C GLN A 239 10.02 9.39 -47.37
N ALA A 240 9.77 8.24 -46.74
CA ALA A 240 10.14 6.95 -47.30
C ALA A 240 9.37 6.65 -48.60
N THR A 241 10.10 6.17 -49.61
CA THR A 241 9.56 5.77 -50.91
C THR A 241 8.86 4.41 -50.82
N GLY A 242 7.63 4.33 -51.30
CA GLY A 242 6.86 3.10 -51.38
C GLY A 242 5.54 3.33 -52.11
N ASP A 243 5.16 2.39 -52.96
CA ASP A 243 3.85 2.27 -53.61
C ASP A 243 2.70 2.05 -52.60
N GLN A 244 3.03 1.50 -51.44
CA GLN A 244 2.11 1.28 -50.32
C GLN A 244 2.78 1.60 -48.99
N LYS A 245 1.99 2.10 -48.05
CA LYS A 245 2.41 2.34 -46.66
C LYS A 245 1.37 1.80 -45.69
N TYR A 246 1.82 1.41 -44.50
CA TYR A 246 0.96 0.82 -43.47
C TYR A 246 1.03 1.59 -42.16
N LEU A 247 -0.11 1.67 -41.48
CA LEU A 247 -0.18 2.04 -40.07
C LEU A 247 -0.53 0.80 -39.24
N VAL A 248 0.11 0.62 -38.10
CA VAL A 248 -0.24 -0.41 -37.13
C VAL A 248 -0.47 0.23 -35.77
N CYS A 249 -1.67 0.05 -35.23
CA CYS A 249 -1.96 0.30 -33.83
C CYS A 249 -1.55 -0.91 -33.01
N ASN A 250 -0.61 -0.72 -32.09
CA ASN A 250 -0.19 -1.73 -31.12
C ASN A 250 -1.08 -1.62 -29.87
N ALA A 251 -1.99 -2.58 -29.74
CA ALA A 251 -2.93 -2.75 -28.63
C ALA A 251 -2.70 -4.11 -27.92
N ASP A 252 -1.45 -4.59 -27.89
CA ASP A 252 -1.10 -5.86 -27.27
C ASP A 252 -1.05 -5.78 -25.73
N GLU A 253 -0.85 -4.58 -25.16
CA GLU A 253 -0.87 -4.25 -23.71
C GLU A 253 -0.62 -5.45 -22.77
N GLY A 254 0.51 -6.11 -22.95
CA GLY A 254 0.81 -7.36 -22.26
C GLY A 254 1.43 -7.18 -20.87
N ASP A 255 1.67 -5.95 -20.44
CA ASP A 255 2.25 -5.65 -19.12
C ASP A 255 1.22 -5.96 -18.01
N PRO A 256 1.54 -6.85 -17.05
CA PRO A 256 0.78 -7.01 -15.81
C PRO A 256 0.59 -5.67 -15.09
N GLY A 257 -0.65 -5.38 -14.72
CA GLY A 257 -1.03 -4.12 -14.08
C GLY A 257 -1.29 -2.95 -15.04
N ALA A 258 -1.14 -3.13 -16.36
CA ALA A 258 -1.53 -2.15 -17.38
C ALA A 258 -2.91 -2.48 -17.97
N PHE A 259 -3.73 -1.45 -18.16
CA PHE A 259 -5.08 -1.54 -18.72
C PHE A 259 -5.59 -0.20 -19.28
N MET A 260 -4.68 0.72 -19.63
CA MET A 260 -5.03 2.02 -20.20
C MET A 260 -5.47 1.91 -21.66
N ASP A 261 -4.80 1.08 -22.45
CA ASP A 261 -5.14 0.87 -23.86
C ASP A 261 -6.47 0.13 -23.95
N ARG A 262 -6.67 -0.89 -23.10
CA ARG A 262 -7.95 -1.58 -22.93
C ARG A 262 -9.08 -0.59 -22.65
N ALA A 263 -8.88 0.34 -21.71
CA ALA A 263 -9.91 1.28 -21.33
C ALA A 263 -10.32 2.23 -22.47
N VAL A 264 -9.38 2.63 -23.34
CA VAL A 264 -9.71 3.38 -24.56
C VAL A 264 -10.54 2.53 -25.52
N GLY A 265 -10.13 1.28 -25.77
CA GLY A 265 -10.87 0.37 -26.65
C GLY A 265 -12.29 0.04 -26.15
N GLU A 266 -12.45 -0.13 -24.84
CA GLU A 266 -13.74 -0.43 -24.21
C GLU A 266 -14.65 0.81 -24.07
N SER A 267 -14.07 2.00 -23.85
CA SER A 267 -14.86 3.18 -23.46
C SER A 267 -14.99 4.25 -24.54
N ASP A 268 -14.06 4.32 -25.49
CA ASP A 268 -14.06 5.33 -26.56
C ASP A 268 -13.34 4.81 -27.82
N PRO A 269 -13.88 3.75 -28.48
CA PRO A 269 -13.26 3.14 -29.65
C PRO A 269 -13.18 4.11 -30.85
N HIS A 270 -14.15 5.01 -31.00
CA HIS A 270 -14.19 5.98 -32.09
C HIS A 270 -13.05 7.00 -32.03
N ARG A 271 -12.61 7.39 -30.83
CA ARG A 271 -11.42 8.23 -30.66
C ARG A 271 -10.14 7.58 -31.17
N LEU A 272 -9.96 6.28 -30.93
CA LEU A 272 -8.84 5.54 -31.49
C LEU A 272 -8.90 5.51 -33.02
N ILE A 273 -10.07 5.19 -33.57
CA ILE A 273 -10.29 5.16 -35.03
C ILE A 273 -10.00 6.53 -35.65
N GLU A 274 -10.48 7.62 -35.06
CA GLU A 274 -10.20 8.98 -35.53
C GLU A 274 -8.69 9.27 -35.56
N GLY A 275 -7.98 8.98 -34.46
CA GLY A 275 -6.53 9.16 -34.38
C GLY A 275 -5.77 8.31 -35.40
N MET A 276 -6.21 7.07 -35.65
CA MET A 276 -5.65 6.21 -36.68
C MET A 276 -5.87 6.76 -38.09
N THR A 277 -7.06 7.28 -38.40
CA THR A 277 -7.37 7.84 -39.71
C THR A 277 -6.50 9.07 -40.00
N ILE A 278 -6.33 9.95 -39.01
CA ILE A 278 -5.44 11.13 -39.11
C ILE A 278 -3.98 10.71 -39.30
N ALA A 279 -3.51 9.73 -38.52
CA ALA A 279 -2.14 9.23 -38.64
C ALA A 279 -1.87 8.58 -40.01
N ALA A 280 -2.82 7.79 -40.51
CA ALA A 280 -2.72 7.15 -41.82
C ALA A 280 -2.69 8.19 -42.95
N TYR A 281 -3.52 9.23 -42.86
CA TYR A 281 -3.48 10.36 -43.80
C TYR A 281 -2.11 11.05 -43.79
N ALA A 282 -1.58 11.37 -42.60
CA ALA A 282 -0.30 12.07 -42.44
C ALA A 282 0.88 11.32 -43.08
N ILE A 283 0.90 9.99 -42.99
CA ILE A 283 1.98 9.16 -43.56
C ILE A 283 1.72 8.75 -45.02
N GLY A 284 0.47 8.85 -45.48
CA GLY A 284 0.02 8.37 -46.79
C GLY A 284 -0.22 6.86 -46.84
N ALA A 285 -0.76 6.27 -45.78
CA ALA A 285 -1.15 4.87 -45.73
C ALA A 285 -2.62 4.68 -46.14
N SER A 286 -2.89 3.68 -46.97
CA SER A 286 -4.25 3.29 -47.38
C SER A 286 -4.78 2.08 -46.61
N LYS A 287 -3.91 1.38 -45.86
CA LYS A 287 -4.24 0.22 -45.04
C LYS A 287 -3.66 0.35 -43.64
N ALA A 288 -4.43 -0.04 -42.65
CA ALA A 288 -4.02 -0.06 -41.26
C ALA A 288 -4.46 -1.34 -40.54
N TYR A 289 -3.70 -1.71 -39.51
CA TYR A 289 -3.99 -2.85 -38.65
C TYR A 289 -4.13 -2.40 -37.20
N ILE A 290 -5.13 -2.92 -36.49
CA ILE A 290 -5.16 -2.92 -35.03
C ILE A 290 -4.68 -4.31 -34.59
N TYR A 291 -3.48 -4.39 -34.04
CA TYR A 291 -2.98 -5.62 -33.42
C TYR A 291 -3.40 -5.60 -31.95
N ILE A 292 -4.42 -6.37 -31.60
CA ILE A 292 -5.01 -6.41 -30.27
C ILE A 292 -4.92 -7.80 -29.70
N ARG A 293 -4.53 -7.90 -28.43
CA ARG A 293 -4.42 -9.17 -27.73
C ARG A 293 -5.77 -9.89 -27.63
N ALA A 294 -5.77 -11.22 -27.63
CA ALA A 294 -7.01 -12.00 -27.60
C ALA A 294 -7.72 -11.94 -26.23
N GLU A 295 -7.00 -11.56 -25.18
CA GLU A 295 -7.51 -11.47 -23.81
C GLU A 295 -8.40 -10.24 -23.57
N TYR A 296 -8.62 -9.37 -24.57
CA TYR A 296 -9.52 -8.21 -24.49
C TYR A 296 -10.77 -8.39 -25.39
N PRO A 297 -11.66 -9.35 -25.08
CA PRO A 297 -12.84 -9.63 -25.92
C PRO A 297 -13.76 -8.41 -26.05
N LEU A 298 -14.06 -7.72 -24.95
CA LEU A 298 -14.98 -6.56 -24.97
C LEU A 298 -14.45 -5.42 -25.84
N ALA A 299 -13.16 -5.08 -25.74
CA ALA A 299 -12.54 -4.07 -26.58
C ALA A 299 -12.55 -4.46 -28.06
N ILE A 300 -12.36 -5.74 -28.38
CA ILE A 300 -12.45 -6.26 -29.75
C ILE A 300 -13.87 -6.05 -30.30
N ASP A 301 -14.89 -6.43 -29.53
CA ASP A 301 -16.28 -6.35 -29.97
C ASP A 301 -16.69 -4.90 -30.24
N HIS A 302 -16.38 -3.97 -29.31
CA HIS A 302 -16.62 -2.54 -29.51
C HIS A 302 -15.86 -1.96 -30.71
N LEU A 303 -14.61 -2.38 -30.94
CA LEU A 303 -13.83 -1.91 -32.10
C LEU A 303 -14.38 -2.44 -33.43
N VAL A 304 -14.87 -3.68 -33.49
CA VAL A 304 -15.52 -4.23 -34.69
C VAL A 304 -16.74 -3.39 -35.05
N GLU A 305 -17.63 -3.18 -34.08
CA GLU A 305 -18.85 -2.37 -34.27
C GLU A 305 -18.53 -0.92 -34.65
N ALA A 306 -17.55 -0.31 -33.99
CA ALA A 306 -17.14 1.06 -34.26
C ALA A 306 -16.54 1.23 -35.67
N ILE A 307 -15.76 0.24 -36.16
CA ILE A 307 -15.21 0.24 -37.53
C ILE A 307 -16.34 0.14 -38.57
N GLU A 308 -17.31 -0.76 -38.36
CA GLU A 308 -18.45 -0.93 -39.25
C GLU A 308 -19.31 0.34 -39.30
N THR A 309 -19.59 0.93 -38.14
CA THR A 309 -20.39 2.15 -38.02
C THR A 309 -19.66 3.36 -38.63
N ALA A 310 -18.36 3.51 -38.41
CA ALA A 310 -17.56 4.58 -39.04
C ALA A 310 -17.57 4.48 -40.58
N LYS A 311 -17.52 3.26 -41.14
CA LYS A 311 -17.67 3.04 -42.60
C LYS A 311 -19.05 3.50 -43.09
N LYS A 312 -20.12 3.13 -42.39
CA LYS A 312 -21.50 3.55 -42.73
C LYS A 312 -21.67 5.07 -42.74
N TYR A 313 -21.01 5.78 -41.83
CA TYR A 313 -21.05 7.25 -41.75
C TYR A 313 -20.17 7.95 -42.79
N GLY A 314 -19.34 7.22 -43.54
CA GLY A 314 -18.37 7.80 -44.49
C GLY A 314 -17.15 8.42 -43.82
N LEU A 315 -16.86 8.01 -42.57
CA LEU A 315 -15.72 8.44 -41.76
C LEU A 315 -14.53 7.48 -41.87
N LEU A 316 -14.74 6.32 -42.50
CA LEU A 316 -13.75 5.29 -42.79
C LEU A 316 -14.11 4.58 -44.11
N GLY A 317 -13.17 3.87 -44.73
CA GLY A 317 -13.39 3.16 -45.99
C GLY A 317 -12.98 3.98 -47.20
N GLU A 318 -13.84 4.01 -48.22
CA GLU A 318 -13.56 4.70 -49.49
C GLU A 318 -14.08 6.14 -49.49
N ASN A 319 -13.29 7.03 -50.08
CA ASN A 319 -13.57 8.45 -50.27
C ASN A 319 -14.06 9.13 -48.98
N ILE A 320 -13.25 9.03 -47.93
CA ILE A 320 -13.57 9.51 -46.58
C ILE A 320 -13.88 11.01 -46.66
N LEU A 321 -15.08 11.38 -46.18
CA LEU A 321 -15.63 12.75 -46.23
C LEU A 321 -15.59 13.41 -47.63
N GLY A 322 -15.55 12.62 -48.72
CA GLY A 322 -15.51 13.15 -50.08
C GLY A 322 -14.15 13.72 -50.52
N THR A 323 -13.07 13.41 -49.80
CA THR A 323 -11.73 14.02 -49.99
C THR A 323 -10.82 13.25 -50.95
N GLY A 324 -11.25 12.07 -51.43
CA GLY A 324 -10.43 11.15 -52.22
C GLY A 324 -9.47 10.28 -51.40
N PHE A 325 -9.36 10.50 -50.08
CA PHE A 325 -8.56 9.65 -49.19
C PHE A 325 -9.32 8.36 -48.83
N ASN A 326 -8.60 7.23 -48.88
CA ASN A 326 -9.14 5.90 -48.59
C ASN A 326 -8.35 5.27 -47.45
N LEU A 327 -9.04 4.63 -46.51
CA LEU A 327 -8.41 3.85 -45.46
C LEU A 327 -9.22 2.61 -45.09
N GLU A 328 -8.56 1.46 -45.17
CA GLU A 328 -9.05 0.19 -44.65
C GLU A 328 -8.38 -0.13 -43.31
N ILE A 329 -9.16 -0.32 -42.24
CA ILE A 329 -8.68 -0.81 -40.95
C ILE A 329 -9.09 -2.28 -40.77
N MET A 330 -8.13 -3.12 -40.41
CA MET A 330 -8.32 -4.53 -40.09
C MET A 330 -7.92 -4.83 -38.65
N ILE A 331 -8.67 -5.69 -37.96
CA ILE A 331 -8.30 -6.17 -36.63
C ILE A 331 -7.52 -7.49 -36.78
N LYS A 332 -6.32 -7.53 -36.19
CA LYS A 332 -5.53 -8.75 -36.05
C LYS A 332 -5.49 -9.12 -34.57
N LYS A 333 -6.15 -10.23 -34.23
CA LYS A 333 -6.09 -10.81 -32.88
C LYS A 333 -4.70 -11.41 -32.64
N GLY A 334 -4.08 -11.06 -31.52
CA GLY A 334 -2.85 -11.65 -31.02
C GLY A 334 -3.06 -13.10 -30.57
N ALA A 335 -1.98 -13.78 -30.21
CA ALA A 335 -1.99 -15.19 -29.81
C ALA A 335 -1.35 -15.42 -28.43
N GLY A 336 -1.49 -14.45 -27.52
CA GLY A 336 -1.04 -14.55 -26.13
C GLY A 336 0.49 -14.53 -25.94
N ALA A 337 1.22 -13.71 -26.72
CA ALA A 337 2.67 -13.62 -26.62
C ALA A 337 3.11 -12.17 -26.35
N PHE A 338 3.59 -11.88 -25.13
CA PHE A 338 4.00 -10.55 -24.68
C PHE A 338 5.08 -9.91 -25.57
N VAL A 339 5.98 -10.74 -26.12
CA VAL A 339 7.02 -10.26 -27.03
C VAL A 339 6.46 -9.62 -28.31
N CYS A 340 5.22 -9.92 -28.69
CA CYS A 340 4.55 -9.27 -29.82
C CYS A 340 4.20 -7.80 -29.55
N GLY A 341 4.32 -7.31 -28.32
CA GLY A 341 4.35 -5.88 -28.03
C GLY A 341 5.60 -5.17 -28.59
N GLU A 342 6.68 -5.89 -28.89
CA GLU A 342 7.86 -5.34 -29.57
C GLU A 342 7.59 -5.10 -31.06
N GLU A 343 7.94 -3.91 -31.55
CA GLU A 343 7.56 -3.40 -32.86
C GLU A 343 7.82 -4.37 -34.03
N THR A 344 8.99 -5.02 -34.08
CA THR A 344 9.34 -5.92 -35.18
C THR A 344 8.80 -7.34 -35.00
N ALA A 345 8.63 -7.80 -33.75
CA ALA A 345 7.91 -9.04 -33.45
C ALA A 345 6.42 -8.93 -33.80
N LEU A 346 5.80 -7.77 -33.54
CA LEU A 346 4.43 -7.47 -33.94
C LEU A 346 4.26 -7.62 -35.44
N ILE A 347 5.15 -7.01 -36.23
CA ILE A 347 5.14 -7.11 -37.71
C ILE A 347 5.16 -8.57 -38.13
N HIS A 348 6.03 -9.39 -37.55
CA HIS A 348 6.06 -10.83 -37.84
C HIS A 348 4.73 -11.52 -37.55
N SER A 349 4.10 -11.21 -36.41
CA SER A 349 2.82 -11.82 -36.05
C SER A 349 1.71 -11.43 -37.02
N VAL A 350 1.68 -10.18 -37.48
CA VAL A 350 0.77 -9.73 -38.54
C VAL A 350 1.05 -10.46 -39.86
N GLU A 351 2.31 -10.67 -40.22
CA GLU A 351 2.75 -11.46 -41.39
C GLU A 351 2.47 -12.98 -41.26
N GLY A 352 1.89 -13.45 -40.16
CA GLY A 352 1.63 -14.88 -39.92
C GLY A 352 2.88 -15.69 -39.52
N LYS A 353 3.96 -15.01 -39.14
CA LYS A 353 5.21 -15.62 -38.67
C LYS A 353 5.26 -15.63 -37.14
N ARG A 354 6.23 -16.37 -36.60
CA ARG A 354 6.56 -16.32 -35.16
C ARG A 354 7.04 -14.92 -34.77
N GLY A 355 6.50 -14.36 -33.68
CA GLY A 355 6.83 -13.04 -33.14
C GLY A 355 8.25 -12.95 -32.58
N MET A 356 9.22 -12.80 -33.48
CA MET A 356 10.65 -12.73 -33.14
C MET A 356 11.23 -11.40 -33.62
N PRO A 357 11.83 -10.58 -32.72
CA PRO A 357 12.40 -9.31 -33.10
C PRO A 357 13.49 -9.41 -34.18
N ARG A 358 13.61 -8.38 -35.02
CA ARG A 358 14.66 -8.24 -36.04
C ARG A 358 15.74 -7.23 -35.57
N PRO A 359 17.02 -7.44 -35.93
CA PRO A 359 18.04 -6.40 -35.79
C PRO A 359 17.63 -5.14 -36.57
N ARG A 360 17.97 -3.97 -36.04
CA ARG A 360 17.80 -2.67 -36.69
C ARG A 360 19.20 -2.07 -36.90
N PRO A 361 19.51 -1.48 -38.07
CA PRO A 361 18.67 -1.24 -39.25
C PRO A 361 18.39 -2.51 -40.11
N PRO A 362 17.36 -2.48 -41.01
CA PRO A 362 16.47 -1.36 -41.31
C PRO A 362 15.39 -1.13 -40.24
N TYR A 363 14.92 0.12 -40.10
CA TYR A 363 13.83 0.48 -39.20
C TYR A 363 12.46 0.30 -39.88
N PRO A 364 11.38 -0.01 -39.13
CA PRO A 364 10.04 -0.21 -39.69
C PRO A 364 9.50 0.96 -40.53
N ALA A 365 9.87 2.19 -40.17
CA ALA A 365 9.47 3.39 -40.92
C ALA A 365 10.01 3.42 -42.36
N VAL A 366 11.07 2.64 -42.64
CA VAL A 366 11.63 2.45 -43.99
C VAL A 366 11.18 1.11 -44.56
N GLU A 367 11.42 0.03 -43.84
CA GLU A 367 11.08 -1.34 -44.26
C GLU A 367 10.47 -2.11 -43.09
N GLY A 368 9.13 -2.12 -43.02
CA GLY A 368 8.35 -2.76 -41.97
C GLY A 368 7.47 -3.89 -42.49
N LEU A 369 6.16 -3.76 -42.30
CA LEU A 369 5.16 -4.74 -42.68
C LEU A 369 5.19 -5.00 -44.19
N PHE A 370 5.35 -6.26 -44.59
CA PHE A 370 5.49 -6.68 -45.99
C PHE A 370 6.63 -5.95 -46.73
N ARG A 371 7.69 -5.56 -46.00
CA ARG A 371 8.82 -4.76 -46.49
C ARG A 371 8.43 -3.39 -47.05
N LYS A 372 7.34 -2.81 -46.55
CA LYS A 372 6.87 -1.47 -46.91
C LYS A 372 7.04 -0.49 -45.75
N PRO A 373 7.16 0.83 -45.99
CA PRO A 373 7.20 1.83 -44.93
C PRO A 373 6.01 1.67 -43.99
N THR A 374 6.30 1.46 -42.71
CA THR A 374 5.28 1.15 -41.71
C THR A 374 5.49 1.95 -40.44
N ILE A 375 4.43 2.60 -39.96
CA ILE A 375 4.41 3.23 -38.65
C ILE A 375 3.65 2.36 -37.67
N ILE A 376 4.28 2.12 -36.52
CA ILE A 376 3.66 1.45 -35.39
C ILE A 376 3.54 2.43 -34.24
N ASN A 377 2.32 2.67 -33.77
CA ASN A 377 2.05 3.51 -32.60
C ASN A 377 1.13 2.78 -31.62
N ASN A 378 1.30 3.04 -30.33
CA ASN A 378 0.43 2.48 -29.29
C ASN A 378 -0.93 3.21 -29.25
N VAL A 379 -1.95 2.56 -28.69
CA VAL A 379 -3.34 3.08 -28.58
C VAL A 379 -3.39 4.47 -27.97
N GLU A 380 -2.84 4.68 -26.77
CA GLU A 380 -2.83 6.00 -26.11
C GLU A 380 -2.14 7.08 -26.96
N THR A 381 -1.09 6.71 -27.71
CA THR A 381 -0.41 7.65 -28.62
C THR A 381 -1.36 8.15 -29.70
N LEU A 382 -2.13 7.26 -30.31
CA LEU A 382 -3.08 7.59 -31.37
C LEU A 382 -4.31 8.31 -30.81
N ALA A 383 -4.79 7.89 -29.63
CA ALA A 383 -5.92 8.53 -28.95
C ALA A 383 -5.59 9.96 -28.45
N ASN A 384 -4.33 10.34 -28.31
CA ASN A 384 -3.96 11.74 -28.05
C ASN A 384 -4.19 12.65 -29.27
N VAL A 385 -4.10 12.13 -30.50
CA VAL A 385 -4.06 12.92 -31.74
C VAL A 385 -5.31 13.79 -31.93
N PRO A 386 -6.56 13.29 -31.79
CA PRO A 386 -7.75 14.13 -31.94
C PRO A 386 -7.79 15.28 -30.93
N GLY A 387 -7.40 15.01 -29.67
CA GLY A 387 -7.34 16.00 -28.59
C GLY A 387 -6.30 17.09 -28.84
N ILE A 388 -5.09 16.70 -29.28
CA ILE A 388 -4.01 17.64 -29.66
C ILE A 388 -4.50 18.61 -30.72
N LEU A 389 -5.15 18.10 -31.77
CA LEU A 389 -5.59 18.92 -32.90
C LEU A 389 -6.78 19.81 -32.56
N SER A 390 -7.68 19.33 -31.70
CA SER A 390 -8.85 20.09 -31.22
C SER A 390 -8.43 21.25 -30.31
N MET A 391 -7.54 21.01 -29.34
CA MET A 391 -7.10 22.05 -28.40
C MET A 391 -5.97 22.93 -28.94
N GLY A 392 -5.28 22.48 -29.99
CA GLY A 392 -4.10 23.13 -30.59
C GLY A 392 -2.78 22.61 -30.02
N GLU A 393 -1.82 22.36 -30.91
CA GLU A 393 -0.52 21.76 -30.58
C GLU A 393 0.28 22.54 -29.52
N LYS A 394 0.22 23.87 -29.53
CA LYS A 394 0.89 24.73 -28.53
C LYS A 394 0.29 24.58 -27.15
N ASN A 395 -1.05 24.47 -27.06
CA ASN A 395 -1.74 24.29 -25.79
C ASN A 395 -1.40 22.92 -25.19
N TYR A 396 -1.34 21.87 -26.03
CA TYR A 396 -0.87 20.55 -25.58
C TYR A 396 0.60 20.58 -25.11
N ALA A 397 1.48 21.27 -25.83
CA ALA A 397 2.89 21.41 -25.47
C ALA A 397 3.15 22.23 -24.19
N ASN A 398 2.16 23.00 -23.74
CA ASN A 398 2.21 23.73 -22.46
C ASN A 398 1.86 22.83 -21.27
N ILE A 399 1.30 21.64 -21.50
CA ILE A 399 1.03 20.65 -20.46
C ILE A 399 2.29 19.80 -20.25
N GLY A 400 2.61 19.50 -18.99
CA GLY A 400 3.76 18.68 -18.61
C GLY A 400 5.08 19.45 -18.46
N THR A 401 6.22 18.77 -18.55
CA THR A 401 7.55 19.37 -18.36
C THR A 401 8.12 19.93 -19.68
N SER A 402 9.35 20.44 -19.69
CA SER A 402 10.02 20.82 -20.95
C SER A 402 10.42 19.62 -21.81
N GLY A 403 10.90 18.53 -21.19
CA GLY A 403 11.33 17.30 -21.88
C GLY A 403 10.21 16.29 -22.16
N SER A 404 9.09 16.40 -21.44
CA SER A 404 7.97 15.47 -21.52
C SER A 404 6.65 16.23 -21.57
N LYS A 405 6.11 16.39 -22.79
CA LYS A 405 4.88 17.16 -23.07
C LYS A 405 3.61 16.33 -22.92
N GLY A 406 2.51 17.01 -22.64
CA GLY A 406 1.17 16.44 -22.55
C GLY A 406 0.89 15.66 -21.27
N THR A 407 -0.10 14.80 -21.36
CA THR A 407 -0.53 13.91 -20.27
C THR A 407 -0.07 12.48 -20.49
N LYS A 408 -0.12 11.69 -19.41
CA LYS A 408 0.04 10.23 -19.43
C LYS A 408 -1.06 9.60 -18.59
N VAL A 409 -1.63 8.52 -19.12
CA VAL A 409 -2.52 7.65 -18.35
C VAL A 409 -1.69 6.62 -17.58
N PHE A 410 -1.83 6.59 -16.26
CA PHE A 410 -1.27 5.55 -15.40
C PHE A 410 -2.35 4.59 -14.93
N ALA A 411 -2.04 3.29 -14.96
CA ALA A 411 -2.86 2.25 -14.35
C ALA A 411 -2.35 2.00 -12.92
N LEU A 412 -3.00 2.64 -11.95
CA LEU A 412 -2.66 2.58 -10.53
C LEU A 412 -3.27 1.33 -9.90
N SER A 413 -2.41 0.44 -9.42
CA SER A 413 -2.79 -0.86 -8.86
C SER A 413 -1.89 -1.27 -7.69
N GLY A 414 -2.10 -2.48 -7.13
CA GLY A 414 -1.37 -2.98 -5.99
C GLY A 414 -1.97 -2.54 -4.65
N MET A 415 -1.12 -2.32 -3.65
CA MET A 415 -1.52 -1.98 -2.28
C MET A 415 -1.80 -0.47 -2.13
N VAL A 416 -2.88 0.01 -2.75
CA VAL A 416 -3.31 1.41 -2.73
C VAL A 416 -4.82 1.51 -2.52
N GLU A 417 -5.29 2.50 -1.74
CA GLU A 417 -6.72 2.62 -1.36
C GLU A 417 -7.63 2.83 -2.58
N ARG A 418 -7.20 3.65 -3.54
CA ARG A 418 -7.96 3.98 -4.75
C ARG A 418 -7.22 3.52 -5.99
N THR A 419 -7.64 2.37 -6.52
CA THR A 419 -7.10 1.78 -7.75
C THR A 419 -7.85 2.28 -8.98
N GLY A 420 -7.18 2.28 -10.13
CA GLY A 420 -7.80 2.56 -11.42
C GLY A 420 -6.92 3.36 -12.38
N LEU A 421 -7.51 4.22 -13.20
CA LEU A 421 -6.84 5.00 -14.22
C LEU A 421 -6.70 6.45 -13.79
N VAL A 422 -5.47 6.97 -13.93
CA VAL A 422 -5.11 8.32 -13.54
C VAL A 422 -4.45 9.02 -14.72
N GLU A 423 -5.14 9.97 -15.33
CA GLU A 423 -4.55 10.79 -16.41
C GLU A 423 -4.01 12.10 -15.84
N ILE A 424 -2.70 12.26 -15.85
CA ILE A 424 -2.01 13.38 -15.21
C ILE A 424 -1.01 14.06 -16.16
N PRO A 425 -0.67 15.34 -15.93
CA PRO A 425 0.43 15.99 -16.63
C PRO A 425 1.75 15.24 -16.41
N MET A 426 2.55 15.12 -17.47
CA MET A 426 3.90 14.56 -17.37
C MET A 426 4.74 15.38 -16.36
N GLY A 427 5.53 14.69 -15.53
CA GLY A 427 6.33 15.30 -14.47
C GLY A 427 5.64 15.44 -13.10
N THR A 428 4.41 14.96 -12.96
CA THR A 428 3.76 14.82 -11.64
C THR A 428 4.61 13.88 -10.75
N PRO A 429 4.86 14.20 -9.47
CA PRO A 429 5.62 13.31 -8.57
C PRO A 429 4.89 11.99 -8.30
N LEU A 430 5.61 10.88 -8.16
CA LEU A 430 5.00 9.58 -7.80
C LEU A 430 4.29 9.63 -6.44
N SER A 431 4.80 10.43 -5.50
CA SER A 431 4.21 10.62 -4.18
C SER A 431 2.81 11.24 -4.26
N GLU A 432 2.58 12.18 -5.18
CA GLU A 432 1.26 12.76 -5.43
C GLU A 432 0.29 11.72 -5.99
N ILE A 433 0.75 10.89 -6.95
CA ILE A 433 -0.07 9.82 -7.53
C ILE A 433 -0.47 8.79 -6.47
N VAL A 434 0.47 8.35 -5.63
CA VAL A 434 0.22 7.30 -4.64
C VAL A 434 -0.57 7.81 -3.44
N PHE A 435 -0.15 8.92 -2.83
CA PHE A 435 -0.71 9.38 -1.56
C PHE A 435 -1.90 10.33 -1.73
N SER A 436 -1.84 11.26 -2.69
CA SER A 436 -2.92 12.23 -2.90
C SER A 436 -4.05 11.62 -3.73
N ILE A 437 -3.75 11.12 -4.92
CA ILE A 437 -4.76 10.56 -5.84
C ILE A 437 -5.18 9.16 -5.38
N GLY A 438 -4.21 8.27 -5.17
CA GLY A 438 -4.42 6.90 -4.71
C GLY A 438 -4.89 6.75 -3.26
N GLY A 439 -4.79 7.80 -2.44
CA GLY A 439 -5.18 7.74 -1.02
C GLY A 439 -4.20 7.01 -0.11
N GLY A 440 -3.02 6.63 -0.59
CA GLY A 440 -2.00 5.94 0.18
C GLY A 440 -2.21 4.42 0.27
N VAL A 441 -1.44 3.78 1.14
CA VAL A 441 -1.45 2.32 1.30
C VAL A 441 -2.55 1.90 2.29
N PRO A 442 -3.33 0.86 1.98
CA PRO A 442 -4.43 0.45 2.83
C PRO A 442 -4.08 0.20 4.29
N ARG A 443 -4.96 0.66 5.18
CA ARG A 443 -4.85 0.48 6.64
C ARG A 443 -3.62 1.13 7.27
N GLY A 444 -3.12 2.21 6.67
CA GLY A 444 -2.00 2.98 7.21
C GLY A 444 -0.67 2.22 7.22
N LYS A 445 -0.56 1.12 6.48
CA LYS A 445 0.71 0.41 6.29
C LYS A 445 1.72 1.30 5.58
N LYS A 446 3.00 0.96 5.72
CA LYS A 446 4.06 1.70 5.01
C LYS A 446 4.12 1.31 3.54
N CYS A 447 4.24 2.31 2.67
CA CYS A 447 4.65 2.10 1.29
C CYS A 447 6.11 1.65 1.29
N LYS A 448 6.41 0.48 0.74
CA LYS A 448 7.79 0.00 0.59
C LYS A 448 8.42 0.53 -0.69
N ALA A 449 7.69 0.41 -1.79
CA ALA A 449 8.14 0.82 -3.11
C ALA A 449 6.97 0.96 -4.08
N VAL A 450 7.24 1.60 -5.22
CA VAL A 450 6.39 1.59 -6.40
C VAL A 450 7.16 0.89 -7.51
N GLN A 451 6.56 -0.13 -8.11
CA GLN A 451 7.04 -0.70 -9.35
C GLN A 451 6.40 0.08 -10.51
N ILE A 452 7.24 0.49 -11.46
CA ILE A 452 6.83 1.25 -12.64
C ILE A 452 7.50 0.67 -13.89
N GLY A 453 6.76 0.63 -15.00
CA GLY A 453 7.28 0.23 -16.30
C GLY A 453 7.05 -1.23 -16.68
N GLY A 454 6.03 -1.88 -16.10
CA GLY A 454 5.71 -3.28 -16.38
C GLY A 454 6.78 -4.26 -15.84
N PRO A 455 6.75 -5.55 -16.22
CA PRO A 455 7.61 -6.58 -15.65
C PRO A 455 9.10 -6.29 -15.79
N SER A 456 9.47 -5.63 -16.90
CA SER A 456 10.84 -5.21 -17.21
C SER A 456 11.20 -3.83 -16.63
N GLY A 457 10.31 -3.27 -15.81
CA GLY A 457 10.44 -2.02 -15.10
C GLY A 457 11.34 -2.09 -13.86
N GLY A 458 11.30 -1.04 -13.04
CA GLY A 458 12.13 -0.93 -11.84
C GLY A 458 11.30 -0.62 -10.60
N CYS A 459 11.83 -0.98 -9.43
CA CYS A 459 11.24 -0.61 -8.13
C CYS A 459 11.87 0.69 -7.61
N ILE A 460 11.03 1.66 -7.28
CA ILE A 460 11.39 2.96 -6.69
C ILE A 460 11.01 2.92 -5.21
N PRO A 461 11.97 2.96 -4.26
CA PRO A 461 11.65 2.89 -2.84
C PRO A 461 10.95 4.16 -2.34
N GLU A 462 10.26 4.07 -1.19
CA GLU A 462 9.47 5.18 -0.61
C GLU A 462 10.25 6.50 -0.52
N ALA A 463 11.52 6.45 -0.13
CA ALA A 463 12.40 7.62 0.02
C ALA A 463 12.66 8.39 -1.29
N HIS A 464 12.30 7.82 -2.44
CA HIS A 464 12.49 8.41 -3.76
C HIS A 464 11.17 8.64 -4.52
N LEU A 465 10.01 8.61 -3.85
CA LEU A 465 8.72 8.82 -4.51
C LEU A 465 8.47 10.28 -4.93
N ASP A 466 9.28 11.24 -4.49
CA ASP A 466 9.21 12.61 -5.04
C ASP A 466 9.85 12.73 -6.43
N LEU A 467 10.33 11.61 -7.00
CA LEU A 467 10.78 11.52 -8.38
C LEU A 467 9.61 11.85 -9.33
N LYS A 468 9.88 12.72 -10.30
CA LYS A 468 8.91 13.17 -11.30
C LYS A 468 8.68 12.08 -12.34
N THR A 469 7.43 11.91 -12.77
CA THR A 469 7.09 10.99 -13.86
C THR A 469 7.37 11.60 -15.23
N ASP A 470 8.64 11.86 -15.52
CA ASP A 470 9.12 12.18 -16.86
C ASP A 470 10.13 11.14 -17.37
N TYR A 471 10.29 11.05 -18.69
CA TYR A 471 11.08 9.97 -19.31
C TYR A 471 12.55 10.03 -18.89
N GLU A 472 13.08 11.23 -18.69
CA GLU A 472 14.50 11.47 -18.45
C GLU A 472 14.86 11.18 -16.98
N ASP A 473 14.08 11.69 -16.03
CA ASP A 473 14.27 11.50 -14.58
C ASP A 473 14.15 10.02 -14.20
N LEU A 474 13.13 9.32 -14.72
CA LEU A 474 12.95 7.89 -14.46
C LEU A 474 14.11 7.06 -15.05
N LYS A 475 14.52 7.36 -16.28
CA LYS A 475 15.65 6.67 -16.93
C LYS A 475 16.94 6.87 -16.15
N ASN A 476 17.21 8.08 -15.67
CA ASN A 476 18.40 8.40 -14.87
C ASN A 476 18.39 7.67 -13.51
N PHE A 477 17.21 7.45 -12.93
CA PHE A 477 17.06 6.67 -11.71
C PHE A 477 17.26 5.15 -11.92
N GLY A 478 17.13 4.68 -13.17
CA GLY A 478 17.18 3.26 -13.54
C GLY A 478 15.81 2.58 -13.60
N ALA A 479 14.74 3.38 -13.71
CA ALA A 479 13.37 2.93 -13.98
C ALA A 479 12.95 3.35 -15.40
N ILE A 480 11.77 2.94 -15.84
CA ILE A 480 11.18 3.34 -17.12
C ILE A 480 9.70 3.63 -16.92
N ILE A 481 9.12 4.51 -17.75
CA ILE A 481 7.66 4.75 -17.72
C ILE A 481 6.90 3.51 -18.19
N GLY A 482 7.42 2.83 -19.23
CA GLY A 482 6.74 1.70 -19.88
C GLY A 482 5.36 2.11 -20.45
N SER A 483 4.43 1.17 -20.49
CA SER A 483 3.02 1.41 -20.86
C SER A 483 2.30 2.33 -19.88
N GLY A 484 2.81 2.54 -18.65
CA GLY A 484 2.19 3.34 -17.60
C GLY A 484 1.56 2.52 -16.47
N GLY A 485 1.83 1.21 -16.38
CA GLY A 485 1.50 0.41 -15.22
C GLY A 485 2.28 0.88 -13.99
N LEU A 486 1.58 1.10 -12.87
CA LEU A 486 2.13 1.57 -11.60
C LEU A 486 1.57 0.72 -10.46
N VAL A 487 2.42 -0.15 -9.91
CA VAL A 487 2.04 -1.09 -8.84
C VAL A 487 2.63 -0.63 -7.51
N VAL A 488 1.76 -0.27 -6.56
CA VAL A 488 2.15 0.13 -5.20
C VAL A 488 2.41 -1.12 -4.34
N LEU A 489 3.51 -1.12 -3.60
CA LEU A 489 3.97 -2.24 -2.78
C LEU A 489 4.03 -1.82 -1.31
N ASP A 490 3.45 -2.63 -0.41
CA ASP A 490 3.49 -2.39 1.04
C ASP A 490 4.72 -3.04 1.72
N GLU A 491 4.89 -2.79 3.01
CA GLU A 491 5.96 -3.38 3.82
C GLU A 491 5.96 -4.93 3.85
N ASN A 492 4.84 -5.58 3.54
CA ASN A 492 4.68 -7.04 3.53
C ASN A 492 4.95 -7.68 2.16
N THR A 493 5.36 -6.89 1.17
CA THR A 493 5.79 -7.40 -0.12
C THR A 493 7.26 -7.86 -0.04
N CYS A 494 7.55 -9.12 -0.34
CA CYS A 494 8.93 -9.61 -0.45
C CYS A 494 9.56 -9.14 -1.77
N MET A 495 10.65 -8.38 -1.73
CA MET A 495 11.27 -7.86 -2.96
C MET A 495 12.00 -8.95 -3.75
N VAL A 496 12.47 -10.01 -3.07
CA VAL A 496 13.08 -11.17 -3.73
C VAL A 496 12.03 -12.01 -4.46
N ASP A 497 10.87 -12.21 -3.83
CA ASP A 497 9.75 -12.96 -4.43
C ASP A 497 9.10 -12.17 -5.57
N LEU A 498 8.98 -10.85 -5.43
CA LEU A 498 8.53 -9.97 -6.51
C LEU A 498 9.47 -10.03 -7.71
N ALA A 499 10.79 -9.98 -7.48
CA ALA A 499 11.78 -10.12 -8.54
C ALA A 499 11.70 -11.50 -9.21
N LYS A 500 11.45 -12.56 -8.44
CA LYS A 500 11.21 -13.91 -8.95
C LYS A 500 9.96 -13.97 -9.82
N TYR A 501 8.83 -13.42 -9.36
CA TYR A 501 7.56 -13.36 -10.09
C TYR A 501 7.72 -12.68 -11.46
N PHE A 502 8.34 -11.50 -11.50
CA PHE A 502 8.58 -10.83 -12.79
C PHE A 502 9.59 -11.58 -13.66
N MET A 503 10.61 -12.20 -13.07
CA MET A 503 11.57 -13.01 -13.84
C MET A 503 10.94 -14.27 -14.42
N GLU A 504 10.00 -14.89 -13.71
CA GLU A 504 9.21 -16.03 -14.20
C GLU A 504 8.40 -15.63 -15.44
N PHE A 505 7.66 -14.51 -15.37
CA PHE A 505 6.95 -13.94 -16.51
C PHE A 505 7.89 -13.60 -17.68
N ILE A 506 9.00 -12.89 -17.41
CA ILE A 506 9.94 -12.50 -18.46
C ILE A 506 10.57 -13.72 -19.15
N GLN A 507 10.86 -14.77 -18.38
CA GLN A 507 11.45 -15.99 -18.90
C GLN A 507 10.45 -16.77 -19.77
N SER A 508 9.17 -16.87 -19.34
CA SER A 508 8.11 -17.52 -20.13
C SER A 508 7.81 -16.76 -21.42
N GLU A 509 7.91 -15.43 -21.39
CA GLU A 509 7.62 -14.55 -22.52
C GLU A 509 8.82 -14.32 -23.47
N SER A 510 9.96 -14.98 -23.22
CA SER A 510 11.12 -14.87 -24.10
C SER A 510 10.82 -15.46 -25.47
N CYS A 511 11.05 -14.70 -26.56
CA CYS A 511 10.96 -15.25 -27.92
C CYS A 511 11.99 -16.36 -28.22
N GLY A 512 13.00 -16.53 -27.36
CA GLY A 512 14.02 -17.58 -27.48
C GLY A 512 15.13 -17.32 -28.52
N LYS A 513 15.18 -16.13 -29.12
CA LYS A 513 16.12 -15.81 -30.21
C LYS A 513 17.57 -15.56 -29.77
N CYS A 514 17.79 -14.71 -28.76
CA CYS A 514 19.14 -14.43 -28.26
C CYS A 514 19.46 -15.25 -27.01
N ILE A 515 20.67 -15.82 -26.97
CA ILE A 515 21.16 -16.65 -25.85
C ILE A 515 21.10 -15.89 -24.51
N PRO A 516 21.53 -14.62 -24.40
CA PRO A 516 21.49 -13.89 -23.13
C PRO A 516 20.07 -13.79 -22.56
N CYS A 517 19.07 -13.47 -23.38
CA CYS A 517 17.68 -13.42 -22.89
C CYS A 517 17.16 -14.83 -22.58
N ARG A 518 17.30 -15.80 -23.50
CA ARG A 518 16.71 -17.14 -23.36
C ARG A 518 17.28 -17.93 -22.18
N GLU A 519 18.61 -18.01 -22.10
CA GLU A 519 19.29 -18.80 -21.07
C GLU A 519 19.62 -17.96 -19.84
N GLY A 520 19.99 -16.68 -20.03
CA GLY A 520 20.37 -15.83 -18.92
C GLY A 520 19.21 -15.55 -17.97
N THR A 521 18.02 -15.21 -18.48
CA THR A 521 16.84 -15.00 -17.60
C THR A 521 16.44 -16.28 -16.87
N LYS A 522 16.55 -17.44 -17.53
CA LYS A 522 16.38 -18.75 -16.90
C LYS A 522 17.36 -18.98 -15.75
N ARG A 523 18.65 -18.70 -15.94
CA ARG A 523 19.64 -18.81 -14.85
C ARG A 523 19.37 -17.82 -13.72
N MET A 524 18.88 -16.62 -14.02
CA MET A 524 18.46 -15.67 -12.97
C MET A 524 17.27 -16.22 -12.17
N LEU A 525 16.27 -16.78 -12.85
CA LEU A 525 15.11 -17.40 -12.21
C LEU A 525 15.52 -18.56 -11.30
N GLU A 526 16.36 -19.48 -11.78
CA GLU A 526 16.87 -20.61 -10.99
C GLU A 526 17.59 -20.14 -9.71
N ILE A 527 18.37 -19.05 -9.79
CA ILE A 527 19.01 -18.47 -8.61
C ILE A 527 17.97 -17.89 -7.64
N LEU A 528 16.97 -17.16 -8.12
CA LEU A 528 15.91 -16.58 -7.28
C LEU A 528 15.05 -17.68 -6.62
N GLU A 529 14.73 -18.75 -7.35
CA GLU A 529 14.08 -19.95 -6.79
C GLU A 529 14.94 -20.59 -5.71
N SER A 530 16.25 -20.76 -5.95
CA SER A 530 17.19 -21.30 -4.96
C SER A 530 17.23 -20.45 -3.68
N ILE A 531 17.20 -19.12 -3.82
CA ILE A 531 17.21 -18.19 -2.68
C ILE A 531 15.89 -18.27 -1.88
N THR A 532 14.75 -18.47 -2.55
CA THR A 532 13.40 -18.42 -1.95
C THR A 532 12.87 -19.76 -1.44
N ARG A 533 13.48 -20.90 -1.79
CA ARG A 533 13.09 -22.26 -1.33
C ARG A 533 13.79 -22.69 -0.03
N SER A 534 13.32 -23.77 0.58
CA SER A 534 13.87 -24.37 1.82
C SER A 534 15.18 -25.14 1.59
N ARG A 535 15.98 -25.30 2.66
CA ARG A 535 17.20 -26.14 2.65
C ARG A 535 16.92 -27.64 2.57
N LYS A 536 15.68 -28.09 2.84
CA LYS A 536 15.35 -29.54 2.92
C LYS A 536 15.76 -30.33 1.67
N ASN A 537 15.75 -29.68 0.51
CA ASN A 537 16.03 -30.30 -0.78
C ASN A 537 17.43 -29.94 -1.33
N GLU A 538 18.26 -29.17 -0.60
CA GLU A 538 19.61 -28.82 -1.04
C GLU A 538 20.55 -30.04 -0.93
N LYS A 539 21.22 -30.42 -2.03
CA LYS A 539 22.25 -31.47 -2.08
C LYS A 539 23.49 -30.97 -2.82
N GLY A 540 24.66 -31.55 -2.53
CA GLY A 540 25.92 -31.20 -3.19
C GLY A 540 26.29 -29.72 -3.04
N ASP A 541 26.65 -29.07 -4.15
CA ASP A 541 27.13 -27.67 -4.18
C ASP A 541 26.00 -26.62 -4.11
N ALA A 542 24.73 -27.03 -4.01
CA ALA A 542 23.58 -26.12 -3.94
C ALA A 542 23.71 -25.02 -2.87
N PRO A 543 24.21 -25.28 -1.64
CA PRO A 543 24.43 -24.24 -0.65
C PRO A 543 25.46 -23.19 -1.08
N LEU A 544 26.55 -23.61 -1.74
CA LEU A 544 27.61 -22.73 -2.21
C LEU A 544 27.10 -21.83 -3.34
N LEU A 545 26.38 -22.40 -4.31
CA LEU A 545 25.78 -21.66 -5.43
C LEU A 545 24.77 -20.63 -4.94
N ARG A 546 23.95 -20.98 -3.94
CA ARG A 546 23.02 -20.03 -3.31
C ARG A 546 23.75 -18.86 -2.64
N MET A 547 24.86 -19.13 -1.93
CA MET A 547 25.67 -18.07 -1.31
C MET A 547 26.32 -17.15 -2.35
N GLN A 548 26.70 -17.69 -3.52
CA GLN A 548 27.20 -16.90 -4.65
C GLN A 548 26.09 -16.16 -5.42
N GLY A 549 24.83 -16.53 -5.19
CA GLY A 549 23.67 -16.11 -5.98
C GLY A 549 23.56 -14.60 -6.19
N ILE A 550 23.79 -13.79 -5.14
CA ILE A 550 23.72 -12.32 -5.23
C ILE A 550 24.73 -11.77 -6.25
N MET A 551 25.99 -12.21 -6.18
CA MET A 551 27.04 -11.77 -7.10
C MET A 551 26.77 -12.25 -8.53
N SER A 552 26.32 -13.50 -8.66
CA SER A 552 25.98 -14.11 -9.94
C SER A 552 24.80 -13.39 -10.62
N LEU A 553 23.75 -13.05 -9.86
CA LEU A 553 22.60 -12.29 -10.36
C LEU A 553 23.03 -10.93 -10.91
N GLN A 554 23.83 -10.16 -10.16
CA GLN A 554 24.26 -8.83 -10.59
C GLN A 554 25.10 -8.90 -11.89
N LYS A 555 26.06 -9.83 -11.95
CA LYS A 555 26.91 -10.01 -13.14
C LYS A 555 26.10 -10.46 -14.35
N LEU A 556 25.22 -11.44 -14.17
CA LEU A 556 24.40 -11.98 -15.24
C LEU A 556 23.40 -10.95 -15.75
N ALA A 557 22.78 -10.19 -14.86
CA ALA A 557 21.87 -9.11 -15.21
C ALA A 557 22.54 -8.06 -16.12
N GLN A 558 23.77 -7.66 -15.81
CA GLN A 558 24.52 -6.70 -16.64
C GLN A 558 24.83 -7.28 -18.03
N ILE A 559 25.25 -8.54 -18.11
CA ILE A 559 25.50 -9.21 -19.40
C ILE A 559 24.24 -9.26 -20.26
N ILE A 560 23.09 -9.64 -19.70
CA ILE A 560 21.82 -9.71 -20.43
C ILE A 560 21.44 -8.33 -20.96
N LYS A 561 21.60 -7.29 -20.14
CA LYS A 561 21.31 -5.91 -20.51
C LYS A 561 22.17 -5.43 -21.68
N ASP A 562 23.47 -5.73 -21.67
CA ASP A 562 24.40 -5.23 -22.67
C ASP A 562 24.38 -6.03 -23.99
N THR A 563 23.91 -7.28 -23.95
CA THR A 563 24.04 -8.23 -25.08
C THR A 563 22.72 -8.73 -25.67
N SER A 564 21.57 -8.26 -25.17
CA SER A 564 20.26 -8.60 -25.72
C SER A 564 19.91 -7.81 -26.99
N LEU A 565 19.28 -8.49 -27.95
CA LEU A 565 18.95 -7.94 -29.28
C LEU A 565 17.84 -6.88 -29.27
N CYS A 566 16.84 -7.04 -28.39
CA CYS A 566 15.67 -6.17 -28.33
C CYS A 566 15.56 -5.46 -26.98
N GLY A 567 14.78 -4.39 -26.93
CA GLY A 567 14.58 -3.58 -25.72
C GLY A 567 14.05 -4.40 -24.54
N LEU A 568 13.11 -5.33 -24.78
CA LEU A 568 12.56 -6.21 -23.73
C LEU A 568 13.64 -7.09 -23.09
N GLY A 569 14.58 -7.63 -23.89
CA GLY A 569 15.70 -8.40 -23.36
C GLY A 569 16.71 -7.52 -22.61
N GLN A 570 16.90 -6.27 -23.04
CA GLN A 570 17.80 -5.32 -22.37
C GLN A 570 17.24 -4.85 -21.02
N THR A 571 15.92 -4.74 -20.88
CA THR A 571 15.24 -4.32 -19.65
C THR A 571 14.82 -5.48 -18.76
N ALA A 572 14.79 -6.71 -19.27
CA ALA A 572 14.45 -7.94 -18.52
C ALA A 572 15.12 -8.06 -17.12
N PRO A 573 16.38 -7.66 -16.92
CA PRO A 573 17.02 -7.77 -15.60
C PRO A 573 16.69 -6.63 -14.62
N ASN A 574 16.01 -5.56 -15.05
CA ASN A 574 15.71 -4.39 -14.21
C ASN A 574 14.96 -4.68 -12.90
N PRO A 575 13.94 -5.56 -12.83
CA PRO A 575 13.30 -5.89 -11.55
C PRO A 575 14.31 -6.47 -10.55
N VAL A 576 15.27 -7.28 -11.02
CA VAL A 576 16.33 -7.84 -10.16
C VAL A 576 17.40 -6.80 -9.81
N LEU A 577 17.84 -5.98 -10.77
CA LEU A 577 18.85 -4.94 -10.52
C LEU A 577 18.35 -3.88 -9.54
N SER A 578 17.11 -3.43 -9.71
CA SER A 578 16.51 -2.41 -8.82
C SER A 578 16.29 -2.95 -7.41
N THR A 579 15.80 -4.17 -7.27
CA THR A 579 15.59 -4.79 -5.94
C THR A 579 16.90 -5.15 -5.25
N LEU A 580 17.92 -5.61 -5.97
CA LEU A 580 19.27 -5.80 -5.41
C LEU A 580 19.91 -4.48 -4.96
N LYS A 581 19.68 -3.38 -5.68
CA LYS A 581 20.23 -2.05 -5.33
C LYS A 581 19.60 -1.51 -4.05
N TRP A 582 18.28 -1.56 -3.93
CA TRP A 582 17.54 -0.86 -2.87
C TRP A 582 17.16 -1.76 -1.68
N PHE A 583 17.04 -3.07 -1.89
CA PHE A 583 16.53 -4.04 -0.91
C PHE A 583 17.49 -5.23 -0.71
N ARG A 584 18.80 -4.99 -0.84
CA ARG A 584 19.84 -6.02 -0.68
C ARG A 584 19.73 -6.78 0.64
N ASN A 585 19.36 -6.09 1.72
CA ASN A 585 19.14 -6.68 3.03
C ASN A 585 18.10 -7.82 3.01
N GLU A 586 17.07 -7.74 2.16
CA GLU A 586 16.12 -8.84 2.01
C GLU A 586 16.76 -10.05 1.34
N TYR A 587 17.59 -9.86 0.31
CA TYR A 587 18.35 -10.94 -0.30
C TYR A 587 19.31 -11.59 0.70
N GLU A 588 20.01 -10.78 1.49
CA GLU A 588 20.94 -11.27 2.52
C GLU A 588 20.21 -12.07 3.61
N ALA A 589 19.02 -11.62 4.03
CA ALA A 589 18.17 -12.38 4.95
C ALA A 589 17.73 -13.74 4.34
N HIS A 590 17.37 -13.77 3.06
CA HIS A 590 17.00 -15.04 2.39
C HIS A 590 18.18 -15.99 2.22
N VAL A 591 19.36 -15.46 1.91
CA VAL A 591 20.56 -16.27 1.64
C VAL A 591 21.22 -16.74 2.94
N PHE A 592 21.46 -15.85 3.89
CA PHE A 592 22.25 -16.12 5.09
C PHE A 592 21.39 -16.55 6.27
N GLU A 593 20.33 -15.80 6.57
CA GLU A 593 19.43 -16.05 7.71
C GLU A 593 18.36 -17.10 7.40
N ARG A 594 18.11 -17.39 6.11
CA ARG A 594 17.03 -18.25 5.62
C ARG A 594 15.67 -17.82 6.16
N ARG A 595 15.45 -16.51 6.22
CA ARG A 595 14.19 -15.90 6.63
C ARG A 595 13.70 -14.97 5.53
N CYS A 596 12.39 -14.90 5.35
CA CYS A 596 11.76 -13.86 4.54
C CYS A 596 11.23 -12.77 5.49
N PRO A 597 11.83 -11.56 5.51
CA PRO A 597 11.42 -10.49 6.42
C PRO A 597 9.95 -10.07 6.26
N SER A 598 9.40 -10.17 5.04
CA SER A 598 8.02 -9.77 4.74
C SER A 598 6.99 -10.88 4.99
N GLY A 599 7.42 -12.10 5.31
CA GLY A 599 6.52 -13.23 5.56
C GLY A 599 5.90 -13.89 4.31
N SER A 600 6.27 -13.45 3.09
CA SER A 600 5.62 -13.91 1.85
C SER A 600 6.12 -15.28 1.37
N CYS A 601 7.42 -15.57 1.48
CA CYS A 601 8.01 -16.82 0.98
C CYS A 601 7.66 -18.00 1.89
N LYS A 602 6.64 -18.79 1.50
CA LYS A 602 6.07 -19.89 2.31
C LYS A 602 7.12 -20.82 2.93
N GLU A 603 8.07 -21.28 2.11
CA GLU A 603 9.10 -22.26 2.51
C GLU A 603 10.15 -21.72 3.49
N LEU A 604 10.29 -20.39 3.59
CA LEU A 604 11.22 -19.72 4.52
C LEU A 604 10.55 -19.23 5.80
N VAL A 605 9.22 -19.34 5.89
CA VAL A 605 8.42 -18.71 6.95
C VAL A 605 7.50 -19.72 7.65
N GLY A 606 7.06 -20.80 7.00
CA GLY A 606 6.01 -21.66 7.57
C GLY A 606 4.69 -20.90 7.68
N ALA A 607 4.03 -20.96 8.84
CA ALA A 607 2.86 -20.14 9.14
C ALA A 607 3.29 -18.69 9.50
N PRO A 608 2.89 -17.66 8.72
CA PRO A 608 3.35 -16.29 8.94
C PRO A 608 3.14 -15.79 10.36
N CYS A 609 1.94 -15.98 10.92
CA CYS A 609 1.60 -15.53 12.27
C CYS A 609 2.51 -16.09 13.38
N ALA A 610 3.08 -17.29 13.22
CA ALA A 610 4.04 -17.85 14.16
C ALA A 610 5.44 -17.24 13.98
N THR A 611 5.89 -17.08 12.73
CA THR A 611 7.22 -16.54 12.41
C THR A 611 7.35 -15.04 12.69
N ALA A 612 6.25 -14.28 12.66
CA ALA A 612 6.24 -12.90 13.13
C ALA A 612 6.42 -12.79 14.64
N CYS A 613 6.04 -13.82 15.41
CA CYS A 613 6.03 -13.72 16.86
C CYS A 613 7.46 -13.83 17.43
N PRO A 614 8.02 -12.79 18.08
CA PRO A 614 9.40 -12.81 18.56
C PRO A 614 9.73 -13.92 19.57
N VAL A 615 8.71 -14.48 20.23
CA VAL A 615 8.85 -15.53 21.25
C VAL A 615 8.47 -16.93 20.72
N ASP A 616 8.21 -17.06 19.42
CA ASP A 616 7.77 -18.27 18.71
C ASP A 616 6.41 -18.82 19.19
N THR A 617 5.42 -17.96 19.46
CA THR A 617 4.07 -18.45 19.77
C THR A 617 3.41 -18.99 18.49
N GLU A 618 2.91 -20.22 18.53
CA GLU A 618 2.23 -20.88 17.40
C GLU A 618 0.79 -20.36 17.25
N ALA A 619 0.64 -19.16 16.70
CA ALA A 619 -0.65 -18.51 16.53
C ALA A 619 -1.64 -19.31 15.68
N TRP A 620 -1.18 -19.91 14.58
CA TRP A 620 -1.99 -20.80 13.75
C TRP A 620 -2.63 -21.93 14.57
N LYS A 621 -1.88 -22.52 15.51
CA LYS A 621 -2.30 -23.69 16.29
C LYS A 621 -3.41 -23.33 17.27
N TYR A 622 -3.23 -22.29 18.09
CA TYR A 622 -4.26 -21.93 19.05
C TYR A 622 -5.50 -21.31 18.38
N VAL A 623 -5.36 -20.64 17.24
CA VAL A 623 -6.51 -20.18 16.44
C VAL A 623 -7.33 -21.37 15.95
N ALA A 624 -6.69 -22.40 15.37
CA ALA A 624 -7.37 -23.62 14.95
C ALA A 624 -8.04 -24.37 16.13
N LEU A 625 -7.39 -24.39 17.30
CA LEU A 625 -7.96 -25.00 18.51
C LEU A 625 -9.17 -24.22 19.04
N ILE A 626 -9.16 -22.89 18.97
CA ILE A 626 -10.32 -22.07 19.36
C ILE A 626 -11.51 -22.35 18.45
N ALA A 627 -11.30 -22.43 17.13
CA ALA A 627 -12.38 -22.78 16.18
C ALA A 627 -13.06 -24.11 16.57
N ASN A 628 -12.24 -25.10 16.95
CA ASN A 628 -12.67 -26.42 17.41
C ASN A 628 -13.19 -26.47 18.86
N GLY A 629 -13.17 -25.37 19.63
CA GLY A 629 -13.63 -25.34 21.02
C GLY A 629 -12.62 -25.91 22.04
N ASN A 630 -11.38 -26.20 21.64
CA ASN A 630 -10.35 -26.81 22.47
C ASN A 630 -9.49 -25.78 23.22
N TYR A 631 -10.10 -25.08 24.18
CA TYR A 631 -9.49 -23.91 24.84
C TYR A 631 -8.29 -24.24 25.74
N ASP A 632 -8.31 -25.36 26.47
CA ASP A 632 -7.21 -25.75 27.34
C ASP A 632 -5.91 -25.98 26.57
N GLU A 633 -5.99 -26.69 25.44
CA GLU A 633 -4.82 -26.94 24.58
C GLU A 633 -4.39 -25.66 23.85
N ALA A 634 -5.33 -24.76 23.53
CA ALA A 634 -5.02 -23.42 23.04
C ALA A 634 -4.19 -22.64 24.08
N TYR A 635 -4.59 -22.68 25.36
CA TYR A 635 -3.87 -22.04 26.45
C TYR A 635 -2.46 -22.63 26.62
N ARG A 636 -2.33 -23.97 26.65
CA ARG A 636 -1.02 -24.64 26.73
C ARG A 636 -0.10 -24.24 25.58
N THR A 637 -0.63 -24.14 24.37
CA THR A 637 0.11 -23.70 23.19
C THR A 637 0.65 -22.27 23.36
N ILE A 638 -0.19 -21.35 23.87
CA ILE A 638 0.23 -19.96 24.11
C ILE A 638 1.28 -19.91 25.24
N ARG A 639 0.98 -20.49 26.41
CA ARG A 639 1.81 -20.41 27.62
C ARG A 639 3.16 -21.10 27.47
N LYS A 640 3.24 -22.19 26.69
CA LYS A 640 4.51 -22.89 26.40
C LYS A 640 5.56 -21.98 25.75
N ALA A 641 5.13 -21.10 24.85
CA ALA A 641 6.03 -20.17 24.17
C ALA A 641 6.16 -18.83 24.88
N ASN A 642 5.09 -18.34 25.47
CA ASN A 642 5.01 -17.02 26.07
C ASN A 642 4.84 -17.10 27.60
N PRO A 643 5.80 -16.61 28.41
CA PRO A 643 5.70 -16.51 29.87
C PRO A 643 4.67 -15.49 30.38
N PHE A 644 4.19 -14.59 29.53
CA PHE A 644 3.19 -13.56 29.89
C PHE A 644 2.03 -13.54 28.85
N PRO A 645 1.28 -14.65 28.70
CA PRO A 645 0.19 -14.74 27.75
C PRO A 645 -0.89 -13.67 27.97
N SER A 646 -1.31 -13.43 29.21
CA SER A 646 -2.36 -12.46 29.55
C SER A 646 -1.90 -11.02 29.35
N ALA A 647 -0.69 -10.66 29.81
CA ALA A 647 -0.15 -9.32 29.54
C ALA A 647 -0.01 -9.06 28.03
N CYS A 648 0.51 -10.02 27.27
CA CYS A 648 0.61 -9.89 25.82
C CYS A 648 -0.75 -9.90 25.10
N ALA A 649 -1.78 -10.50 25.67
CA ALA A 649 -3.13 -10.43 25.11
C ALA A 649 -3.74 -9.01 25.21
N ARG A 650 -3.20 -8.16 26.09
CA ARG A 650 -3.67 -6.79 26.33
C ARG A 650 -2.80 -5.73 25.66
N VAL A 651 -1.47 -5.84 25.76
CA VAL A 651 -0.56 -4.72 25.39
C VAL A 651 0.41 -5.04 24.25
N CYS A 652 0.36 -6.24 23.69
CA CYS A 652 1.19 -6.58 22.54
C CYS A 652 0.78 -5.79 21.29
N HIS A 653 1.78 -5.39 20.51
CA HIS A 653 1.64 -4.78 19.19
C HIS A 653 1.27 -5.78 18.08
N HIS A 654 1.00 -7.03 18.44
CA HIS A 654 0.45 -8.07 17.56
C HIS A 654 1.11 -8.18 16.18
N PRO A 655 2.45 -8.37 16.09
CA PRO A 655 3.15 -8.49 14.81
C PRO A 655 2.68 -9.68 13.96
N CYS A 656 2.04 -10.65 14.60
CA CYS A 656 1.42 -11.80 13.94
C CYS A 656 0.24 -11.43 13.03
N GLU A 657 -0.46 -10.32 13.31
CA GLU A 657 -1.60 -9.86 12.53
C GLU A 657 -1.17 -9.02 11.31
N SER A 658 -0.06 -8.27 11.42
CA SER A 658 0.44 -7.43 10.32
C SER A 658 0.88 -8.25 9.09
N ILE A 659 1.34 -9.48 9.32
CA ILE A 659 1.73 -10.44 8.26
C ILE A 659 0.72 -11.58 8.06
N CYS A 660 -0.48 -11.46 8.64
CA CYS A 660 -1.54 -12.44 8.46
C CYS A 660 -1.98 -12.47 6.98
N ARG A 661 -2.08 -13.66 6.38
CA ARG A 661 -2.47 -13.80 4.97
C ARG A 661 -3.84 -13.20 4.67
N CYS A 662 -4.84 -13.40 5.55
CA CYS A 662 -6.16 -12.78 5.40
C CYS A 662 -6.04 -11.26 5.21
N GLY A 663 -5.15 -10.64 5.99
CA GLY A 663 -4.83 -9.21 5.91
C GLY A 663 -4.09 -8.83 4.63
N THR A 664 -3.02 -9.55 4.30
CA THR A 664 -2.13 -9.19 3.18
C THR A 664 -2.74 -9.45 1.80
N THR A 665 -3.80 -10.27 1.68
CA THR A 665 -4.49 -10.54 0.40
C THR A 665 -5.74 -9.69 0.20
N GLY A 666 -5.89 -8.59 0.93
CA GLY A 666 -6.98 -7.61 0.75
C GLY A 666 -8.15 -7.73 1.73
N GLY A 667 -8.25 -8.82 2.50
CA GLY A 667 -9.23 -8.96 3.58
C GLY A 667 -8.71 -8.40 4.92
N ASP A 668 -9.48 -8.55 5.99
CA ASP A 668 -9.02 -8.20 7.34
C ASP A 668 -8.11 -9.29 7.94
N PRO A 669 -7.05 -8.92 8.69
CA PRO A 669 -6.27 -9.90 9.43
C PRO A 669 -7.11 -10.55 10.54
N ILE A 670 -6.72 -11.76 10.93
CA ILE A 670 -7.33 -12.43 12.10
C ILE A 670 -7.00 -11.62 13.36
N ALA A 671 -7.99 -11.42 14.24
CA ALA A 671 -7.84 -10.74 15.53
C ALA A 671 -7.14 -11.66 16.56
N ILE A 672 -5.92 -12.08 16.23
CA ILE A 672 -5.09 -13.02 17.00
C ILE A 672 -4.87 -12.55 18.45
N ARG A 673 -4.67 -11.24 18.70
CA ARG A 673 -4.56 -10.68 20.07
C ARG A 673 -5.86 -10.88 20.85
N SER A 674 -7.00 -10.61 20.22
CA SER A 674 -8.33 -10.81 20.82
C SER A 674 -8.63 -12.28 21.11
N LEU A 675 -8.27 -13.17 20.19
CA LEU A 675 -8.41 -14.61 20.37
C LEU A 675 -7.52 -15.14 21.51
N LYS A 676 -6.27 -14.63 21.61
CA LYS A 676 -5.39 -14.93 22.74
C LYS A 676 -6.01 -14.48 24.06
N ARG A 677 -6.59 -13.26 24.08
CA ARG A 677 -7.27 -12.72 25.25
C ARG A 677 -8.44 -13.59 25.69
N PHE A 678 -9.28 -13.98 24.74
CA PHE A 678 -10.39 -14.89 24.99
C PHE A 678 -9.93 -16.16 25.71
N VAL A 679 -8.87 -16.79 25.23
CA VAL A 679 -8.32 -17.99 25.87
C VAL A 679 -7.75 -17.70 27.26
N THR A 680 -6.98 -16.62 27.43
CA THR A 680 -6.36 -16.29 28.74
C THR A 680 -7.34 -15.84 29.81
N ASP A 681 -8.48 -15.26 29.41
CA ASP A 681 -9.52 -14.84 30.34
C ASP A 681 -10.50 -15.98 30.65
N LYS A 682 -10.61 -17.00 29.78
CA LYS A 682 -11.49 -18.17 29.95
C LYS A 682 -10.84 -19.35 30.68
N VAL A 683 -9.56 -19.62 30.41
CA VAL A 683 -8.87 -20.83 30.91
C VAL A 683 -8.05 -20.50 32.16
N ASP A 684 -8.19 -21.33 33.18
CA ASP A 684 -7.41 -21.20 34.41
C ASP A 684 -5.90 -21.47 34.15
N PRO A 685 -4.99 -20.61 34.60
CA PRO A 685 -3.56 -20.79 34.38
C PRO A 685 -2.97 -22.12 34.86
N SER A 686 -3.61 -22.79 35.84
CA SER A 686 -3.17 -24.08 36.37
C SER A 686 -3.19 -25.22 35.34
N VAL A 687 -3.86 -25.05 34.21
CA VAL A 687 -3.88 -25.97 33.06
C VAL A 687 -2.48 -26.24 32.48
N TYR A 688 -1.54 -25.31 32.67
CA TYR A 688 -0.14 -25.46 32.29
C TYR A 688 0.77 -25.33 33.52
N ARG A 689 1.39 -26.44 33.94
CA ARG A 689 2.42 -26.45 34.99
C ARG A 689 3.74 -26.96 34.40
N GLN A 690 4.82 -26.26 34.71
CA GLN A 690 6.17 -26.70 34.36
C GLN A 690 6.69 -27.60 35.47
N GLU A 691 7.30 -28.73 35.11
CA GLU A 691 8.03 -29.55 36.07
C GLU A 691 9.29 -28.80 36.50
N ILE A 692 9.38 -28.47 37.79
CA ILE A 692 10.52 -27.77 38.36
C ILE A 692 11.40 -28.78 39.07
N LYS A 693 12.63 -28.95 38.57
CA LYS A 693 13.66 -29.71 39.28
C LYS A 693 14.40 -28.78 40.24
N ALA A 694 14.41 -29.11 41.53
CA ALA A 694 15.16 -28.34 42.52
C ALA A 694 16.66 -28.30 42.15
N ALA A 695 17.24 -27.10 42.18
CA ALA A 695 18.65 -26.89 41.90
C ALA A 695 19.50 -27.60 42.97
N GLY A 696 20.44 -28.45 42.52
CA GLY A 696 21.32 -29.20 43.42
C GLY A 696 22.25 -28.29 44.26
N PRO A 697 22.94 -28.85 45.26
CA PRO A 697 23.89 -28.10 46.11
C PRO A 697 24.96 -27.35 45.30
N ASP A 698 25.45 -27.96 44.23
CA ASP A 698 26.52 -27.44 43.36
C ASP A 698 26.02 -26.64 42.15
N ALA A 699 24.72 -26.34 42.10
CA ALA A 699 24.13 -25.59 40.99
C ALA A 699 24.77 -24.19 40.87
N LYS A 700 25.16 -23.84 39.64
CA LYS A 700 25.77 -22.53 39.36
C LYS A 700 24.78 -21.40 39.65
N LYS A 701 25.31 -20.31 40.21
CA LYS A 701 24.53 -19.11 40.56
C LYS A 701 24.52 -18.12 39.41
N ILE A 702 23.35 -17.62 39.05
CA ILE A 702 23.18 -16.62 37.98
C ILE A 702 22.47 -15.39 38.55
N ALA A 703 22.99 -14.20 38.28
CA ALA A 703 22.38 -12.95 38.69
C ALA A 703 21.56 -12.35 37.54
N VAL A 704 20.34 -11.92 37.81
CA VAL A 704 19.47 -11.21 36.87
C VAL A 704 19.16 -9.82 37.43
N ILE A 705 19.51 -8.78 36.69
CA ILE A 705 19.33 -7.39 37.11
C ILE A 705 18.12 -6.82 36.38
N GLY A 706 17.09 -6.45 37.14
CA GLY A 706 15.79 -6.01 36.68
C GLY A 706 14.76 -7.14 36.68
N ALA A 707 13.62 -6.93 37.33
CA ALA A 707 12.46 -7.82 37.38
C ALA A 707 11.38 -7.40 36.36
N GLY A 708 11.78 -6.86 35.21
CA GLY A 708 10.90 -6.59 34.07
C GLY A 708 10.59 -7.84 33.23
N PRO A 709 9.85 -7.70 32.12
CA PRO A 709 9.47 -8.84 31.27
C PRO A 709 10.68 -9.64 30.76
N SER A 710 11.77 -8.98 30.40
CA SER A 710 13.00 -9.62 29.94
C SER A 710 13.71 -10.38 31.06
N GLY A 711 13.89 -9.74 32.22
CA GLY A 711 14.57 -10.33 33.38
C GLY A 711 13.81 -11.52 33.97
N LEU A 712 12.50 -11.37 34.22
CA LEU A 712 11.65 -12.45 34.72
C LEU A 712 11.62 -13.64 33.77
N THR A 713 11.56 -13.39 32.45
CA THR A 713 11.63 -14.46 31.44
C THR A 713 12.97 -15.20 31.49
N ALA A 714 14.09 -14.48 31.55
CA ALA A 714 15.41 -15.08 31.63
C ALA A 714 15.57 -15.90 32.93
N ALA A 715 15.13 -15.34 34.06
CA ALA A 715 15.20 -16.00 35.35
C ALA A 715 14.38 -17.30 35.39
N ASN A 716 13.14 -17.27 34.88
CA ASN A 716 12.32 -18.46 34.75
C ASN A 716 13.00 -19.52 33.87
N ALA A 717 13.46 -19.16 32.66
CA ALA A 717 14.13 -20.12 31.78
C ALA A 717 15.40 -20.73 32.39
N LEU A 718 16.28 -19.91 33.00
CA LEU A 718 17.49 -20.37 33.67
C LEU A 718 17.18 -21.27 34.87
N SER A 719 16.13 -20.98 35.62
CA SER A 719 15.71 -21.82 36.74
C SER A 719 15.28 -23.23 36.29
N LEU A 720 14.66 -23.34 35.11
CA LEU A 720 14.25 -24.61 34.49
C LEU A 720 15.45 -25.38 33.92
N PHE A 721 16.52 -24.68 33.54
CA PHE A 721 17.80 -25.31 33.21
C PHE A 721 18.56 -25.84 34.44
N GLY A 722 18.06 -25.58 35.65
CA GLY A 722 18.60 -26.10 36.91
C GLY A 722 19.58 -25.15 37.63
N TYR A 723 19.63 -23.88 37.24
CA TYR A 723 20.47 -22.87 37.89
C TYR A 723 19.79 -22.27 39.13
N LYS A 724 20.59 -21.81 40.11
CA LYS A 724 20.11 -20.94 41.20
C LYS A 724 20.15 -19.50 40.72
N VAL A 725 19.00 -18.83 40.68
CA VAL A 725 18.88 -17.50 40.10
C VAL A 725 18.57 -16.47 41.19
N SER A 726 19.34 -15.40 41.25
CA SER A 726 19.03 -14.24 42.10
C SER A 726 18.63 -13.05 41.23
N ILE A 727 17.39 -12.60 41.38
CA ILE A 727 16.88 -11.38 40.74
C ILE A 727 17.14 -10.20 41.68
N PHE A 728 17.65 -9.10 41.13
CA PHE A 728 17.85 -7.83 41.83
C PHE A 728 17.06 -6.73 41.12
N GLU A 729 16.14 -6.10 41.84
CA GLU A 729 15.22 -5.08 41.32
C GLU A 729 15.27 -3.84 42.20
N LYS A 730 15.34 -2.66 41.57
CA LYS A 730 15.41 -1.38 42.28
C LYS A 730 14.06 -0.95 42.84
N GLU A 731 12.97 -1.32 42.19
CA GLU A 731 11.62 -0.95 42.58
C GLU A 731 11.09 -1.83 43.72
N LYS A 732 10.02 -1.35 44.39
CA LYS A 732 9.37 -2.06 45.51
C LYS A 732 8.58 -3.31 45.10
N LYS A 733 8.36 -3.53 43.80
CA LYS A 733 7.54 -4.61 43.24
C LYS A 733 8.15 -5.12 41.92
N PRO A 734 8.06 -6.43 41.62
CA PRO A 734 8.44 -6.96 40.32
C PRO A 734 7.47 -6.52 39.21
N GLY A 735 7.91 -6.62 37.96
CA GLY A 735 7.14 -6.31 36.75
C GLY A 735 7.75 -5.21 35.89
N GLY A 736 8.72 -4.45 36.42
CA GLY A 736 9.45 -3.40 35.70
C GLY A 736 8.51 -2.41 35.00
N MET A 737 8.74 -2.12 33.72
CA MET A 737 7.92 -1.19 32.93
C MET A 737 6.45 -1.61 32.77
N MET A 738 6.11 -2.90 32.89
CA MET A 738 4.70 -3.34 32.85
C MET A 738 3.89 -2.80 34.04
N VAL A 739 4.54 -2.66 35.20
CA VAL A 739 3.92 -2.07 36.39
C VAL A 739 4.15 -0.57 36.41
N CYS A 740 5.35 -0.11 36.05
CA CYS A 740 5.73 1.29 36.16
C CYS A 740 5.03 2.22 35.15
N ALA A 741 4.89 1.79 33.90
CA ALA A 741 4.46 2.66 32.80
C ALA A 741 3.06 2.34 32.27
N ILE A 742 2.68 1.05 32.22
CA ILE A 742 1.39 0.65 31.65
C ILE A 742 0.28 0.79 32.70
N PRO A 743 -0.78 1.58 32.46
CA PRO A 743 -1.86 1.78 33.43
C PRO A 743 -2.73 0.53 33.66
N GLU A 744 -3.38 0.48 34.83
CA GLU A 744 -4.23 -0.65 35.24
C GLU A 744 -5.44 -0.89 34.32
N TYR A 745 -5.99 0.17 33.70
CA TYR A 745 -7.12 0.05 32.77
C TYR A 745 -6.77 -0.69 31.47
N ARG A 746 -5.47 -0.86 31.14
CA ARG A 746 -4.97 -1.70 30.03
C ARG A 746 -4.39 -3.01 30.52
N LEU A 747 -3.68 -2.98 31.65
CA LEU A 747 -3.01 -4.14 32.22
C LEU A 747 -3.38 -4.31 33.70
N PRO A 748 -4.47 -5.04 33.99
CA PRO A 748 -4.95 -5.26 35.36
C PRO A 748 -3.86 -5.83 36.26
N ARG A 749 -3.70 -5.24 37.46
CA ARG A 749 -2.61 -5.63 38.37
C ARG A 749 -2.77 -7.05 38.89
N LYS A 750 -4.01 -7.48 39.15
CA LYS A 750 -4.32 -8.84 39.59
C LYS A 750 -3.80 -9.89 38.60
N ASN A 751 -4.12 -9.75 37.32
CA ASN A 751 -3.69 -10.70 36.28
C ASN A 751 -2.17 -10.73 36.13
N LEU A 752 -1.52 -9.55 36.12
CA LEU A 752 -0.08 -9.47 36.00
C LEU A 752 0.64 -10.09 37.21
N SER A 753 0.18 -9.81 38.43
CA SER A 753 0.74 -10.41 39.66
C SER A 753 0.66 -11.93 39.64
N GLN A 754 -0.49 -12.50 39.24
CA GLN A 754 -0.66 -13.95 39.09
C GLN A 754 0.31 -14.55 38.06
N GLU A 755 0.53 -13.86 36.93
CA GLU A 755 1.51 -14.32 35.93
C GLU A 755 2.95 -14.27 36.44
N ILE A 756 3.32 -13.22 37.18
CA ILE A 756 4.66 -13.09 37.78
C ILE A 756 4.87 -14.18 38.83
N GLU A 757 3.92 -14.39 39.74
CA GLU A 757 3.98 -15.43 40.77
C GLU A 757 4.16 -16.82 40.15
N ALA A 758 3.47 -17.12 39.06
CA ALA A 758 3.61 -18.39 38.35
C ALA A 758 4.99 -18.61 37.69
N LEU A 759 5.81 -17.57 37.55
CA LEU A 759 7.18 -17.68 37.01
C LEU A 759 8.24 -17.89 38.10
N ILE A 760 7.95 -17.48 39.34
CA ILE A 760 8.87 -17.60 40.48
C ILE A 760 8.71 -18.99 41.09
N ASN A 761 9.81 -19.73 41.17
CA ASN A 761 9.85 -21.08 41.74
C ASN A 761 10.95 -21.20 42.81
N SER A 762 11.11 -22.39 43.37
CA SER A 762 12.08 -22.67 44.45
C SER A 762 13.55 -22.43 44.10
N ASN A 763 13.89 -22.24 42.81
CA ASN A 763 15.25 -21.96 42.36
C ASN A 763 15.52 -20.45 42.17
N ILE A 764 14.52 -19.59 42.39
CA ILE A 764 14.58 -18.14 42.13
C ILE A 764 14.41 -17.37 43.44
N ASP A 765 15.42 -16.58 43.80
CA ASP A 765 15.36 -15.60 44.88
C ASP A 765 15.16 -14.19 44.29
N ILE A 766 14.21 -13.41 44.81
CA ILE A 766 13.99 -12.03 44.38
C ILE A 766 14.36 -11.03 45.48
N ASN A 767 15.20 -10.06 45.13
CA ASN A 767 15.71 -9.03 46.03
C ASN A 767 15.24 -7.66 45.51
N LEU A 768 14.27 -7.06 46.21
CA LEU A 768 13.66 -5.78 45.86
C LEU A 768 14.38 -4.63 46.58
N GLY A 769 14.29 -3.41 46.02
CA GLY A 769 14.95 -2.23 46.57
C GLY A 769 16.47 -2.22 46.43
N VAL A 770 17.03 -3.00 45.48
CA VAL A 770 18.47 -3.10 45.26
C VAL A 770 18.85 -2.58 43.88
N GLU A 771 19.70 -1.55 43.84
CA GLU A 771 20.03 -0.81 42.63
C GLU A 771 21.41 -1.19 42.08
N PHE A 772 21.43 -1.68 40.83
CA PHE A 772 22.66 -1.98 40.12
C PHE A 772 23.38 -0.71 39.68
N GLY A 773 24.70 -0.68 39.89
CA GLY A 773 25.56 0.49 39.73
C GLY A 773 25.76 1.29 41.01
N LYS A 774 24.85 1.14 42.00
CA LYS A 774 24.92 1.82 43.30
C LYS A 774 25.20 0.85 44.45
N ASP A 775 24.33 -0.15 44.64
CA ASP A 775 24.44 -1.13 45.73
C ASP A 775 25.29 -2.35 45.33
N MET A 776 25.40 -2.60 44.03
CA MET A 776 26.22 -3.68 43.47
C MET A 776 26.72 -3.35 42.06
N THR A 777 27.82 -3.98 41.66
CA THR A 777 28.38 -3.91 40.31
C THR A 777 28.57 -5.31 39.72
N ALA A 778 28.74 -5.40 38.39
CA ALA A 778 29.05 -6.67 37.74
C ALA A 778 30.27 -7.35 38.36
N ASP A 779 31.35 -6.60 38.61
CA ASP A 779 32.58 -7.14 39.19
C ASP A 779 32.36 -7.64 40.63
N SER A 780 31.52 -6.96 41.41
CA SER A 780 31.17 -7.40 42.77
C SER A 780 30.39 -8.71 42.78
N LEU A 781 29.49 -8.91 41.80
CA LEU A 781 28.71 -10.13 41.67
C LEU A 781 29.56 -11.31 41.18
N LEU A 782 30.45 -11.08 40.21
CA LEU A 782 31.40 -12.11 39.78
C LEU A 782 32.29 -12.58 40.96
N LYS A 783 32.77 -11.64 41.80
CA LYS A 783 33.52 -11.96 43.03
C LYS A 783 32.71 -12.74 44.06
N LYS A 784 31.38 -12.55 44.12
CA LYS A 784 30.46 -13.32 44.98
C LYS A 784 30.15 -14.73 44.45
N GLY A 785 30.79 -15.14 43.34
CA GLY A 785 30.67 -16.49 42.78
C GLY A 785 29.50 -16.67 41.79
N TYR A 786 28.90 -15.59 41.30
CA TYR A 786 27.95 -15.69 40.19
C TYR A 786 28.68 -16.06 38.90
N SER A 787 28.24 -17.12 38.24
CA SER A 787 28.85 -17.65 37.02
C SER A 787 28.47 -16.85 35.77
N ALA A 788 27.34 -16.15 35.80
CA ALA A 788 26.93 -15.19 34.78
C ALA A 788 26.00 -14.13 35.37
N ILE A 789 25.93 -12.98 34.69
CA ILE A 789 25.10 -11.83 35.07
C ILE A 789 24.32 -11.39 33.84
N TYR A 790 23.01 -11.20 33.98
CA TYR A 790 22.14 -10.67 32.94
C TYR A 790 21.58 -9.30 33.31
N ILE A 791 21.79 -8.29 32.48
CA ILE A 791 21.34 -6.92 32.73
C ILE A 791 20.14 -6.61 31.84
N ALA A 792 19.00 -6.37 32.49
CA ALA A 792 17.69 -6.16 31.88
C ALA A 792 16.87 -5.09 32.65
N THR A 793 17.52 -4.00 33.02
CA THR A 793 16.94 -2.92 33.84
C THR A 793 15.90 -2.06 33.13
N GLY A 794 15.81 -2.11 31.80
CA GLY A 794 14.88 -1.30 31.02
C GLY A 794 15.26 0.18 30.89
N CYS A 795 14.40 0.98 30.26
CA CYS A 795 14.57 2.42 30.08
C CYS A 795 13.61 3.20 30.98
N HIS A 796 14.09 3.63 32.15
CA HIS A 796 13.27 4.30 33.16
C HIS A 796 13.42 5.82 33.21
N LYS A 797 14.34 6.41 32.43
CA LYS A 797 14.64 7.84 32.47
C LYS A 797 13.93 8.55 31.31
N SER A 798 13.09 9.54 31.57
CA SER A 798 12.45 10.31 30.49
C SER A 798 13.45 11.24 29.79
N LYS A 799 13.31 11.40 28.47
CA LYS A 799 14.06 12.40 27.71
C LYS A 799 13.56 13.80 28.02
N LYS A 800 14.50 14.75 27.98
CA LYS A 800 14.25 16.18 28.09
C LYS A 800 13.96 16.81 26.73
N MET A 801 13.07 17.79 26.70
CA MET A 801 12.73 18.61 25.53
C MET A 801 13.91 19.46 25.07
N GLY A 802 14.76 19.92 26.01
CA GLY A 802 15.91 20.77 25.73
C GLY A 802 15.53 22.22 25.45
N ILE A 803 14.42 22.69 26.02
CA ILE A 803 13.90 24.05 25.82
C ILE A 803 14.06 24.92 27.08
N PRO A 804 14.14 26.25 26.96
CA PRO A 804 14.21 27.14 28.12
C PRO A 804 12.99 26.97 29.05
N GLY A 805 13.25 26.89 30.36
CA GLY A 805 12.22 26.79 31.40
C GLY A 805 11.71 25.38 31.69
N GLU A 806 12.28 24.33 31.07
CA GLU A 806 11.83 22.94 31.27
C GLU A 806 11.88 22.44 32.73
N GLU A 807 12.77 22.97 33.57
CA GLU A 807 12.88 22.60 34.99
C GLU A 807 11.85 23.30 35.91
N THR A 808 10.84 23.97 35.32
CA THR A 808 9.82 24.72 36.07
C THR A 808 8.89 23.78 36.85
N LYS A 809 8.53 24.17 38.09
CA LYS A 809 7.58 23.41 38.89
C LYS A 809 6.22 23.32 38.19
N GLY A 810 5.77 22.10 37.88
CA GLY A 810 4.57 21.83 37.08
C GLY A 810 4.87 21.15 35.75
N VAL A 811 6.15 21.09 35.35
CA VAL A 811 6.63 20.22 34.28
C VAL A 811 7.04 18.87 34.88
N LEU A 812 6.41 17.79 34.41
CA LEU A 812 6.57 16.44 34.93
C LEU A 812 7.13 15.52 33.85
N PRO A 813 8.18 14.73 34.15
CA PRO A 813 8.63 13.66 33.28
C PRO A 813 7.55 12.57 33.15
N GLY A 814 7.25 12.11 31.94
CA GLY A 814 6.12 11.21 31.67
C GLY A 814 6.19 9.86 32.40
N ILE A 815 7.38 9.26 32.50
CA ILE A 815 7.54 7.98 33.22
C ILE A 815 7.41 8.18 34.73
N GLU A 816 7.91 9.28 35.27
CA GLU A 816 7.77 9.58 36.70
C GLU A 816 6.31 9.81 37.06
N PHE A 817 5.56 10.52 36.20
CA PHE A 817 4.13 10.71 36.35
C PHE A 817 3.36 9.37 36.37
N LEU A 818 3.62 8.50 35.39
CA LEU A 818 2.98 7.18 35.32
C LEU A 818 3.36 6.30 36.51
N LYS A 819 4.63 6.29 36.92
CA LYS A 819 5.13 5.54 38.08
C LYS A 819 4.47 5.98 39.37
N ALA A 820 4.39 7.29 39.62
CA ALA A 820 3.83 7.84 40.85
C ALA A 820 2.39 7.36 41.06
N TYR A 821 1.59 7.31 40.00
CA TYR A 821 0.25 6.75 40.05
C TYR A 821 0.27 5.21 40.18
N ASN A 822 1.00 4.52 39.30
CA ASN A 822 0.94 3.06 39.23
C ASN A 822 1.48 2.33 40.47
N LEU A 823 2.50 2.89 41.13
CA LEU A 823 3.14 2.28 42.30
C LEU A 823 2.53 2.76 43.60
N ASP A 824 2.26 4.06 43.71
CA ASP A 824 1.91 4.73 44.98
C ASP A 824 0.55 5.49 44.91
N GLN A 825 -0.20 5.40 43.81
CA GLN A 825 -1.52 6.04 43.61
C GLN A 825 -1.50 7.56 43.80
N GLN A 826 -0.39 8.22 43.47
CA GLN A 826 -0.25 9.66 43.59
C GLN A 826 -0.87 10.39 42.39
N GLU A 827 -1.81 11.30 42.67
CA GLU A 827 -2.40 12.20 41.67
C GLU A 827 -1.57 13.49 41.56
N LEU A 828 -0.66 13.55 40.58
CA LEU A 828 0.25 14.69 40.39
C LEU A 828 -0.28 15.78 39.44
N ALA A 829 -1.24 15.46 38.58
CA ALA A 829 -1.77 16.38 37.57
C ALA A 829 -2.96 17.17 38.10
N LYS A 830 -3.10 18.41 37.63
CA LYS A 830 -4.20 19.31 37.99
C LYS A 830 -4.44 20.36 36.92
N GLY A 831 -5.64 20.95 36.94
CA GLY A 831 -6.08 22.01 36.05
C GLY A 831 -6.05 21.58 34.58
N LYS A 832 -5.55 22.48 33.72
CA LYS A 832 -5.31 22.20 32.30
C LYS A 832 -3.97 21.48 32.12
N VAL A 833 -4.03 20.28 31.58
CA VAL A 833 -2.85 19.42 31.39
C VAL A 833 -2.46 19.38 29.93
N GLY A 834 -1.20 19.70 29.63
CA GLY A 834 -0.60 19.47 28.31
C GLY A 834 0.30 18.24 28.33
N ILE A 835 0.24 17.44 27.26
CA ILE A 835 1.13 16.28 27.06
C ILE A 835 1.97 16.51 25.81
N ILE A 836 3.29 16.46 25.92
CA ILE A 836 4.19 16.52 24.76
C ILE A 836 4.58 15.11 24.35
N GLY A 837 4.17 14.68 23.16
CA GLY A 837 4.50 13.36 22.63
C GLY A 837 3.39 12.76 21.76
N GLY A 838 3.68 11.67 21.06
CA GLY A 838 2.70 10.97 20.22
C GLY A 838 2.74 9.45 20.32
N GLY A 839 3.56 8.90 21.23
CA GLY A 839 3.67 7.44 21.45
C GLY A 839 2.67 6.93 22.48
N ASN A 840 2.63 5.61 22.67
CA ASN A 840 1.72 4.97 23.64
C ASN A 840 1.89 5.52 25.06
N SER A 841 3.12 5.80 25.53
CA SER A 841 3.35 6.43 26.84
C SER A 841 2.68 7.80 26.97
N ALA A 842 2.61 8.59 25.88
CA ALA A 842 1.96 9.90 25.88
C ALA A 842 0.44 9.76 25.97
N VAL A 843 -0.14 8.82 25.21
CA VAL A 843 -1.58 8.52 25.27
C VAL A 843 -1.97 7.95 26.65
N ASP A 844 -1.17 7.04 27.19
CA ASP A 844 -1.37 6.50 28.54
C ASP A 844 -1.26 7.60 29.60
N ALA A 845 -0.28 8.50 29.50
CA ALA A 845 -0.18 9.65 30.40
C ALA A 845 -1.40 10.59 30.31
N ALA A 846 -1.89 10.85 29.09
CA ALA A 846 -3.09 11.66 28.87
C ALA A 846 -4.34 11.03 29.51
N ARG A 847 -4.53 9.73 29.30
CA ARG A 847 -5.66 8.95 29.83
C ARG A 847 -5.57 8.73 31.34
N VAL A 848 -4.38 8.64 31.91
CA VAL A 848 -4.19 8.67 33.37
C VAL A 848 -4.51 10.06 33.91
N ALA A 849 -4.04 11.13 33.27
CA ALA A 849 -4.25 12.50 33.73
C ALA A 849 -5.74 12.89 33.75
N ILE A 850 -6.52 12.59 32.70
CA ILE A 850 -7.95 12.95 32.63
C ILE A 850 -8.78 12.26 33.72
N ARG A 851 -8.28 11.17 34.32
CA ARG A 851 -8.94 10.43 35.41
C ARG A 851 -8.58 10.94 36.81
N GLN A 852 -7.66 11.90 36.94
CA GLN A 852 -7.30 12.49 38.24
C GLN A 852 -8.27 13.60 38.64
N LYS A 853 -8.55 13.71 39.94
CA LYS A 853 -9.71 14.47 40.46
C LYS A 853 -9.67 15.96 40.14
N ASN A 854 -8.47 16.53 40.06
CA ASN A 854 -8.26 17.97 39.91
C ASN A 854 -7.97 18.39 38.47
N VAL A 855 -8.11 17.50 37.48
CA VAL A 855 -7.86 17.79 36.07
C VAL A 855 -9.14 18.23 35.38
N THR A 856 -9.09 19.34 34.63
CA THR A 856 -10.26 19.89 33.93
C THR A 856 -10.24 19.56 32.44
N ASP A 857 -9.07 19.60 31.81
CA ASP A 857 -8.86 19.35 30.39
C ASP A 857 -7.49 18.71 30.17
N VAL A 858 -7.39 17.86 29.15
CA VAL A 858 -6.12 17.28 28.69
C VAL A 858 -5.97 17.49 27.19
N THR A 859 -4.80 18.00 26.77
CA THR A 859 -4.45 18.18 25.36
C THR A 859 -3.09 17.53 25.06
N ILE A 860 -3.04 16.68 24.04
CA ILE A 860 -1.80 16.11 23.49
C ILE A 860 -1.30 17.03 22.38
N PHE A 861 -0.06 17.49 22.48
CA PHE A 861 0.62 18.30 21.48
C PHE A 861 1.61 17.43 20.70
N TYR A 862 1.45 17.37 19.39
CA TYR A 862 2.29 16.57 18.50
C TYR A 862 2.81 17.38 17.32
N ARG A 863 4.12 17.26 17.05
CA ARG A 863 4.83 18.03 16.01
C ARG A 863 4.51 17.65 14.56
N ARG A 864 3.76 16.57 14.33
CA ARG A 864 3.33 16.09 13.00
C ARG A 864 1.80 15.90 12.98
N THR A 865 1.23 15.35 11.92
CA THR A 865 -0.19 15.01 11.90
C THR A 865 -0.48 13.76 12.73
N ARG A 866 -1.76 13.51 12.95
CA ARG A 866 -2.27 12.34 13.68
C ARG A 866 -1.79 11.03 13.03
N ASN A 867 -1.72 10.98 11.70
CA ASN A 867 -1.34 9.78 10.95
C ASN A 867 0.12 9.37 11.20
N GLU A 868 0.99 10.29 11.65
CA GLU A 868 2.38 9.97 12.01
C GLU A 868 2.58 9.74 13.52
N MET A 869 1.52 9.71 14.34
CA MET A 869 1.64 9.38 15.77
C MET A 869 2.08 7.92 15.94
N PRO A 870 3.14 7.62 16.73
CA PRO A 870 3.55 6.24 16.98
C PRO A 870 2.61 5.41 17.87
N ALA A 871 1.65 6.04 18.57
CA ALA A 871 0.67 5.32 19.38
C ALA A 871 -0.26 4.45 18.51
N TYR A 872 -0.81 3.39 19.09
CA TYR A 872 -1.73 2.53 18.34
C TYR A 872 -3.02 3.29 17.99
N PRO A 873 -3.56 3.14 16.76
CA PRO A 873 -4.77 3.83 16.35
C PRO A 873 -5.94 3.66 17.34
N GLU A 874 -6.15 2.46 17.87
CA GLU A 874 -7.22 2.19 18.84
C GLU A 874 -7.06 2.98 20.14
N GLU A 875 -5.83 3.26 20.57
CA GLU A 875 -5.55 4.04 21.78
C GLU A 875 -5.77 5.54 21.53
N ILE A 876 -5.45 6.01 20.32
CA ILE A 876 -5.71 7.40 19.92
C ILE A 876 -7.21 7.66 19.83
N GLU A 877 -7.98 6.75 19.21
CA GLU A 877 -9.45 6.87 19.17
C GLU A 877 -10.05 6.83 20.58
N ALA A 878 -9.61 5.89 21.43
CA ALA A 878 -10.10 5.81 22.81
C ALA A 878 -9.80 7.08 23.61
N ALA A 879 -8.66 7.74 23.37
CA ALA A 879 -8.34 9.02 24.01
C ALA A 879 -9.29 10.14 23.57
N LEU A 880 -9.60 10.24 22.27
CA LEU A 880 -10.55 11.22 21.73
C LEU A 880 -11.97 10.99 22.27
N GLU A 881 -12.44 9.73 22.30
CA GLU A 881 -13.72 9.36 22.90
C GLU A 881 -13.79 9.77 24.39
N GLU A 882 -12.66 9.65 25.10
CA GLU A 882 -12.54 10.08 26.49
C GLU A 882 -12.50 11.61 26.66
N GLY A 883 -12.49 12.39 25.58
CA GLY A 883 -12.52 13.85 25.57
C GLY A 883 -11.14 14.50 25.63
N ILE A 884 -10.07 13.74 25.38
CA ILE A 884 -8.71 14.27 25.27
C ILE A 884 -8.59 14.95 23.90
N LYS A 885 -8.06 16.17 23.88
CA LYS A 885 -7.82 16.93 22.64
C LYS A 885 -6.46 16.56 22.07
N ILE A 886 -6.32 16.56 20.75
CA ILE A 886 -5.03 16.36 20.07
C ILE A 886 -4.79 17.55 19.16
N GLU A 887 -3.73 18.30 19.43
CA GLU A 887 -3.26 19.39 18.61
C GLU A 887 -2.02 18.95 17.85
N THR A 888 -2.15 18.90 16.53
CA THR A 888 -1.10 18.42 15.62
C THR A 888 -0.33 19.57 15.00
N LEU A 889 0.83 19.25 14.41
CA LEU A 889 1.72 20.21 13.76
C LEU A 889 2.20 21.33 14.71
N VAL A 890 2.38 21.05 15.99
CA VAL A 890 2.85 22.03 16.98
C VAL A 890 4.04 21.49 17.76
N ALA A 891 5.03 22.35 18.00
CA ALA A 891 6.24 21.99 18.76
C ALA A 891 6.48 23.04 19.86
N PRO A 892 6.82 22.63 21.09
CA PRO A 892 7.09 23.57 22.18
C PRO A 892 8.45 24.24 21.98
N THR A 893 8.52 25.56 22.15
CA THR A 893 9.75 26.37 22.04
C THR A 893 10.26 26.84 23.40
N LYS A 894 9.37 27.12 24.34
CA LYS A 894 9.71 27.65 25.67
C LYS A 894 8.61 27.38 26.70
N VAL A 895 9.02 27.15 27.95
CA VAL A 895 8.11 27.12 29.10
C VAL A 895 8.08 28.49 29.79
N VAL A 896 6.87 29.02 30.01
CA VAL A 896 6.64 30.30 30.66
C VAL A 896 6.26 30.07 32.12
N ALA A 897 7.09 30.60 33.02
CA ALA A 897 6.94 30.47 34.46
C ALA A 897 6.47 31.78 35.10
N ASP A 898 5.63 31.67 36.13
CA ASP A 898 5.22 32.77 37.01
C ASP A 898 5.44 32.34 38.47
N GLY A 899 6.24 33.11 39.22
CA GLY A 899 6.65 32.74 40.58
C GLY A 899 7.33 31.35 40.67
N GLY A 900 8.03 30.92 39.62
CA GLY A 900 8.68 29.60 39.54
C GLY A 900 7.75 28.41 39.28
N LYS A 901 6.47 28.67 38.97
CA LYS A 901 5.47 27.66 38.59
C LYS A 901 5.07 27.80 37.13
N LEU A 902 4.69 26.70 36.51
CA LEU A 902 4.18 26.67 35.14
C LEU A 902 2.94 27.57 35.03
N LYS A 903 2.91 28.44 34.03
CA LYS A 903 1.77 29.29 33.66
C LYS A 903 1.30 29.02 32.23
N ALA A 904 2.25 28.90 31.31
CA ALA A 904 2.00 28.65 29.89
C ALA A 904 3.19 27.97 29.22
N VAL A 905 2.96 27.46 28.01
CA VAL A 905 4.00 26.96 27.10
C VAL A 905 3.83 27.66 25.76
N GLU A 906 4.94 28.17 25.22
CA GLU A 906 5.00 28.73 23.88
C GLU A 906 5.19 27.59 22.87
N PHE A 907 4.37 27.59 21.83
CA PHE A 907 4.40 26.63 20.73
C PHE A 907 4.62 27.35 19.41
N ILE A 908 5.24 26.65 18.46
CA ILE A 908 5.37 27.06 17.07
C ILE A 908 4.62 26.07 16.16
N THR A 909 3.97 26.61 15.12
CA THR A 909 3.28 25.80 14.11
C THR A 909 4.29 25.22 13.12
N ASN A 910 4.06 23.98 12.71
CA ASN A 910 4.85 23.24 11.74
C ASN A 910 4.07 23.03 10.45
N LYS A 911 4.79 22.88 9.35
CA LYS A 911 4.31 22.21 8.14
C LYS A 911 5.11 20.93 7.91
N LEU A 912 4.57 20.02 7.12
CA LEU A 912 5.32 18.85 6.68
C LEU A 912 6.28 19.25 5.55
N GLY A 913 7.57 18.97 5.74
CA GLY A 913 8.60 19.06 4.71
C GLY A 913 8.95 17.70 4.13
N ASP A 914 10.15 17.60 3.58
CA ASP A 914 10.65 16.39 2.90
C ASP A 914 10.62 15.16 3.83
N ARG A 915 10.46 13.98 3.21
CA ARG A 915 10.56 12.70 3.91
C ARG A 915 12.00 12.44 4.34
N ASP A 916 12.18 12.00 5.58
CA ASP A 916 13.46 11.55 6.08
C ASP A 916 13.76 10.10 5.63
N SER A 917 14.93 9.58 6.00
CA SER A 917 15.33 8.21 5.67
C SER A 917 14.45 7.12 6.31
N SER A 918 13.57 7.47 7.25
CA SER A 918 12.55 6.58 7.80
C SER A 918 11.22 6.63 7.04
N GLY A 919 11.15 7.40 5.95
CA GLY A 919 9.95 7.63 5.14
C GLY A 919 9.01 8.69 5.73
N ARG A 920 9.27 9.21 6.94
CA ARG A 920 8.37 10.16 7.62
C ARG A 920 8.65 11.58 7.20
N GLN A 921 7.61 12.38 6.99
CA GLN A 921 7.76 13.80 6.70
C GLN A 921 8.37 14.53 7.91
N ARG A 922 9.34 15.41 7.63
CA ARG A 922 9.98 16.22 8.68
C ARG A 922 9.06 17.39 9.06
N PRO A 923 8.86 17.66 10.35
CA PRO A 923 8.21 18.91 10.75
C PRO A 923 9.16 20.08 10.45
N VAL A 924 8.65 21.10 9.78
CA VAL A 924 9.37 22.34 9.45
C VAL A 924 8.62 23.50 10.08
N GLU A 925 9.30 24.21 10.97
CA GLU A 925 8.75 25.35 11.70
C GLU A 925 8.32 26.48 10.75
N ILE A 926 7.14 27.04 11.00
CA ILE A 926 6.63 28.25 10.35
C ILE A 926 7.01 29.43 11.24
N LYS A 927 8.10 30.12 10.92
CA LYS A 927 8.56 31.30 11.68
C LYS A 927 7.46 32.36 11.76
N GLY A 928 7.26 32.95 12.94
CA GLY A 928 6.21 33.96 13.16
C GLY A 928 4.84 33.38 13.52
N SER A 929 4.73 32.08 13.75
CA SER A 929 3.50 31.38 14.16
C SER A 929 3.49 31.01 15.66
N GLU A 930 4.37 31.64 16.44
CA GLU A 930 4.53 31.39 17.86
C GLU A 930 3.27 31.86 18.63
N HIS A 931 2.77 31.02 19.53
CA HIS A 931 1.61 31.31 20.36
C HIS A 931 1.72 30.62 21.71
N GLU A 932 1.13 31.21 22.75
CA GLU A 932 1.15 30.66 24.11
C GLU A 932 -0.13 29.89 24.44
N VAL A 933 0.04 28.73 25.07
CA VAL A 933 -1.06 27.93 25.62
C VAL A 933 -0.92 27.87 27.13
N SER A 934 -1.94 28.35 27.86
CA SER A 934 -1.96 28.32 29.32
C SER A 934 -2.24 26.91 29.85
N LEU A 935 -1.33 26.43 30.71
CA LEU A 935 -1.34 25.08 31.27
C LEU A 935 -0.96 25.14 32.76
N ASP A 936 -1.61 24.31 33.57
CA ASP A 936 -1.32 24.15 35.00
C ASP A 936 -0.35 22.99 35.26
N THR A 937 -0.35 22.00 34.37
CA THR A 937 0.56 20.84 34.37
C THR A 937 1.04 20.55 32.95
N LEU A 938 2.32 20.28 32.76
CA LEU A 938 2.90 19.83 31.50
C LEU A 938 3.57 18.47 31.72
N ILE A 939 3.21 17.47 30.93
CA ILE A 939 3.80 16.13 31.01
C ILE A 939 4.61 15.86 29.75
N VAL A 940 5.88 15.49 29.91
CA VAL A 940 6.82 15.30 28.81
C VAL A 940 7.02 13.80 28.53
N ALA A 941 6.48 13.32 27.42
CA ALA A 941 6.45 11.90 27.02
C ALA A 941 7.04 11.70 25.60
N ILE A 942 8.26 12.19 25.39
CA ILE A 942 8.94 12.22 24.07
C ILE A 942 9.94 11.08 23.81
N SER A 943 9.97 10.05 24.68
CA SER A 943 10.81 8.83 24.71
C SER A 943 11.53 8.68 26.06
N GLU A 944 12.06 7.49 26.29
CA GLU A 944 12.83 7.12 27.47
C GLU A 944 14.26 6.70 27.08
N ASP A 945 15.18 6.81 28.04
CA ASP A 945 16.57 6.38 27.97
C ASP A 945 16.88 5.41 29.12
N PRO A 946 17.92 4.57 28.96
CA PRO A 946 18.53 3.83 30.05
C PRO A 946 19.01 4.75 31.17
N ASP A 947 18.95 4.26 32.40
CA ASP A 947 19.56 4.95 33.52
C ASP A 947 21.10 4.84 33.43
N PRO A 948 21.86 5.95 33.42
CA PRO A 948 23.32 5.90 33.38
C PRO A 948 23.93 5.08 34.52
N VAL A 949 23.28 5.06 35.69
CA VAL A 949 23.73 4.25 36.83
C VAL A 949 23.63 2.77 36.51
N ALA A 950 22.56 2.35 35.82
CA ALA A 950 22.31 0.96 35.47
C ALA A 950 23.28 0.37 34.42
N VAL A 951 24.08 1.21 33.77
CA VAL A 951 25.12 0.80 32.80
C VAL A 951 26.53 1.19 33.24
N SER A 952 26.69 1.65 34.49
CA SER A 952 27.97 2.09 35.03
C SER A 952 29.00 0.95 35.05
N GLY A 953 30.21 1.25 34.56
CA GLY A 953 31.32 0.28 34.48
C GLY A 953 31.21 -0.73 33.32
N LEU A 954 30.36 -0.46 32.33
CA LEU A 954 30.18 -1.24 31.09
C LEU A 954 30.20 -0.32 29.87
N LYS A 955 30.50 -0.87 28.70
CA LYS A 955 30.53 -0.10 27.45
C LYS A 955 29.10 0.24 26.98
N THR A 956 28.87 1.50 26.64
CA THR A 956 27.60 1.99 26.07
C THR A 956 27.74 2.39 24.60
N THR A 957 26.62 2.44 23.89
CA THR A 957 26.51 3.01 22.55
C THR A 957 26.44 4.53 22.60
N LYS A 958 26.47 5.19 21.43
CA LYS A 958 26.26 6.65 21.31
C LYS A 958 24.88 7.13 21.82
N TRP A 959 23.94 6.20 22.02
CA TRP A 959 22.59 6.48 22.48
C TRP A 959 22.40 6.19 23.98
N GLY A 960 23.49 5.90 24.72
CA GLY A 960 23.42 5.58 26.14
C GLY A 960 22.94 4.16 26.46
N THR A 961 22.60 3.36 25.45
CA THR A 961 22.23 1.94 25.63
C THR A 961 23.44 1.06 25.85
N LEU A 962 23.23 -0.08 26.53
CA LEU A 962 24.26 -1.07 26.79
C LEU A 962 24.75 -1.70 25.49
N SER A 963 26.06 -1.66 25.24
CA SER A 963 26.68 -2.25 24.07
C SER A 963 26.87 -3.75 24.26
N ILE A 964 26.33 -4.56 23.36
CA ILE A 964 26.50 -6.02 23.36
C ILE A 964 26.88 -6.54 21.97
N ASN A 965 27.46 -7.74 21.94
CA ASN A 965 27.50 -8.54 20.72
C ASN A 965 26.07 -9.03 20.39
N PRO A 966 25.53 -8.76 19.19
CA PRO A 966 24.14 -9.09 18.86
C PRO A 966 23.86 -10.60 18.78
N GLU A 967 24.86 -11.43 18.47
CA GLU A 967 24.74 -12.89 18.41
C GLU A 967 24.86 -13.52 19.82
N SER A 968 25.96 -13.25 20.53
CA SER A 968 26.25 -13.90 21.82
C SER A 968 25.57 -13.25 23.02
N LYS A 969 25.04 -12.02 22.85
CA LYS A 969 24.46 -11.17 23.89
C LYS A 969 25.43 -10.72 25.00
N ILE A 970 26.72 -11.02 24.87
CA ILE A 970 27.76 -10.62 25.82
C ILE A 970 28.10 -9.14 25.65
N THR A 971 28.37 -8.46 26.75
CA THR A 971 28.87 -7.09 26.82
C THR A 971 30.37 -7.01 26.47
N ASP A 972 31.07 -5.95 26.87
CA ASP A 972 32.53 -5.90 26.88
C ASP A 972 33.17 -6.77 27.97
N LYS A 973 32.39 -7.27 28.94
CA LYS A 973 32.86 -8.16 30.02
C LYS A 973 32.37 -9.60 29.82
N ALA A 974 33.29 -10.56 29.86
CA ALA A 974 32.96 -11.98 29.80
C ALA A 974 32.07 -12.39 30.98
N GLY A 975 31.05 -13.22 30.72
CA GLY A 975 30.06 -13.62 31.72
C GLY A 975 28.99 -12.57 32.03
N VAL A 976 29.04 -11.39 31.41
CA VAL A 976 28.03 -10.34 31.56
C VAL A 976 27.25 -10.17 30.26
N PHE A 977 25.94 -10.36 30.33
CA PHE A 977 25.00 -10.36 29.22
C PHE A 977 24.01 -9.20 29.34
N GLY A 978 23.52 -8.70 28.21
CA GLY A 978 22.50 -7.64 28.17
C GLY A 978 21.31 -8.00 27.30
N GLY A 979 20.13 -7.48 27.64
CA GLY A 979 18.95 -7.59 26.78
C GLY A 979 17.76 -6.76 27.28
N GLY A 980 16.70 -6.70 26.47
CA GLY A 980 15.58 -5.82 26.71
C GLY A 980 15.91 -4.37 26.37
N ASP A 981 15.14 -3.44 26.94
CA ASP A 981 15.17 -2.03 26.51
C ASP A 981 16.48 -1.33 26.87
N VAL A 982 17.20 -1.78 27.90
CA VAL A 982 18.52 -1.23 28.25
C VAL A 982 19.55 -1.38 27.11
N VAL A 983 19.35 -2.35 26.21
CA VAL A 983 20.19 -2.57 25.03
C VAL A 983 19.62 -1.89 23.78
N ARG A 984 18.31 -2.05 23.53
CA ARG A 984 17.67 -1.64 22.27
C ARG A 984 17.10 -0.23 22.29
N GLY A 985 16.88 0.34 23.47
CA GLY A 985 15.97 1.46 23.69
C GLY A 985 14.53 0.97 23.97
N PRO A 986 13.62 1.90 24.35
CA PRO A 986 12.23 1.58 24.68
C PRO A 986 11.54 0.86 23.52
N ASN A 987 10.93 -0.29 23.80
CA ASN A 987 10.29 -1.10 22.77
C ASN A 987 9.12 -1.91 23.37
N THR A 988 8.62 -2.92 22.64
CA THR A 988 7.41 -3.66 23.02
C THR A 988 7.70 -4.80 24.00
N ILE A 989 6.68 -5.16 24.80
CA ILE A 989 6.76 -6.25 25.78
C ILE A 989 7.23 -7.58 25.18
N ILE A 990 6.75 -7.92 23.98
CA ILE A 990 7.00 -9.23 23.36
C ILE A 990 8.46 -9.35 22.91
N ASP A 991 9.09 -8.26 22.50
CA ASP A 991 10.52 -8.22 22.17
C ASP A 991 11.39 -8.33 23.42
N ALA A 992 10.97 -7.73 24.54
CA ALA A 992 11.66 -7.88 25.82
C ALA A 992 11.64 -9.34 26.30
N ILE A 993 10.49 -10.02 26.19
CA ILE A 993 10.38 -11.46 26.49
C ILE A 993 11.32 -12.28 25.59
N ALA A 994 11.36 -11.97 24.28
CA ALA A 994 12.23 -12.67 23.34
C ALA A 994 13.72 -12.53 23.69
N ASP A 995 14.16 -11.34 24.12
CA ASP A 995 15.52 -11.11 24.58
C ASP A 995 15.84 -11.92 25.83
N GLY A 996 14.91 -11.98 26.81
CA GLY A 996 15.06 -12.81 27.99
C GLY A 996 15.27 -14.28 27.65
N LYS A 997 14.47 -14.84 26.71
CA LYS A 997 14.62 -16.23 26.25
C LYS A 997 15.98 -16.47 25.59
N ARG A 998 16.39 -15.57 24.68
CA ARG A 998 17.68 -15.69 23.99
C ARG A 998 18.86 -15.56 24.95
N ALA A 999 18.79 -14.63 25.90
CA ALA A 999 19.83 -14.44 26.91
C ALA A 999 19.99 -15.68 27.79
N ALA A 1000 18.89 -16.29 28.25
CA ALA A 1000 18.96 -17.54 29.01
C ALA A 1000 19.69 -18.65 28.26
N ILE A 1001 19.41 -18.83 26.96
CA ILE A 1001 20.10 -19.82 26.11
C ILE A 1001 21.58 -19.48 25.96
N MET A 1002 21.94 -18.20 25.77
CA MET A 1002 23.35 -17.78 25.65
C MET A 1002 24.12 -17.95 26.96
N ILE A 1003 23.49 -17.67 28.09
CA ILE A 1003 24.07 -17.87 29.42
C ILE A 1003 24.29 -19.37 29.67
N ASP A 1004 23.32 -20.22 29.37
CA ASP A 1004 23.46 -21.67 29.50
C ASP A 1004 24.65 -22.19 28.68
N ARG A 1005 24.76 -21.76 27.42
CA ARG A 1005 25.88 -22.11 26.54
C ARG A 1005 27.22 -21.61 27.04
N PHE A 1006 27.27 -20.39 27.58
CA PHE A 1006 28.47 -19.85 28.19
C PHE A 1006 28.92 -20.68 29.40
N VAL A 1007 27.99 -21.00 30.30
CA VAL A 1007 28.30 -21.74 31.54
C VAL A 1007 28.71 -23.18 31.24
N THR A 1008 28.16 -23.78 30.17
CA THR A 1008 28.47 -25.15 29.72
C THR A 1008 29.62 -25.24 28.70
N GLY A 1009 30.26 -24.11 28.35
CA GLY A 1009 31.40 -24.09 27.41
C GLY A 1009 31.02 -24.38 25.95
N GLN A 1010 29.76 -24.21 25.56
CA GLN A 1010 29.29 -24.36 24.18
C GLN A 1010 29.54 -23.10 23.34
N GLN A 1011 29.45 -23.24 22.01
CA GLN A 1011 29.55 -22.09 21.09
C GLN A 1011 28.41 -21.09 21.32
N LEU A 1012 28.77 -19.81 21.48
CA LEU A 1012 27.84 -18.70 21.75
C LEU A 1012 27.12 -18.19 20.50
N LYS A 1013 26.51 -19.11 19.75
CA LYS A 1013 25.80 -18.79 18.50
C LYS A 1013 24.56 -19.66 18.34
N ILE A 1014 23.38 -19.05 18.15
CA ILE A 1014 22.16 -19.78 17.77
C ILE A 1014 22.17 -19.95 16.25
N ILE A 1015 21.89 -21.16 15.78
CA ILE A 1015 21.54 -21.41 14.39
C ILE A 1015 20.01 -21.45 14.35
N ASP A 1016 19.40 -20.38 13.86
CA ASP A 1016 17.96 -20.31 13.73
C ASP A 1016 17.47 -21.38 12.75
N LYS A 1017 16.48 -22.17 13.19
CA LYS A 1017 15.79 -23.15 12.36
C LYS A 1017 14.34 -22.71 12.21
N ILE A 1018 13.85 -22.68 10.98
CA ILE A 1018 12.43 -22.44 10.71
C ILE A 1018 11.62 -23.56 11.37
N LYS A 1019 10.67 -23.18 12.23
CA LYS A 1019 9.67 -24.10 12.79
C LYS A 1019 8.49 -24.16 11.85
N LEU A 1020 8.39 -25.24 11.09
CA LEU A 1020 7.23 -25.49 10.24
C LEU A 1020 6.10 -26.09 11.09
N PRO A 1021 4.83 -25.82 10.76
CA PRO A 1021 3.70 -26.52 11.36
C PRO A 1021 3.86 -28.04 11.23
N THR A 1022 3.68 -28.77 12.32
CA THR A 1022 3.89 -30.23 12.39
C THR A 1022 2.67 -31.01 12.85
N VAL A 1023 1.63 -30.32 13.33
CA VAL A 1023 0.43 -30.95 13.90
C VAL A 1023 -0.76 -30.61 13.01
N TYR A 1024 -1.39 -31.63 12.45
CA TYR A 1024 -2.64 -31.48 11.73
C TYR A 1024 -3.80 -31.28 12.72
N ILE A 1025 -4.61 -30.25 12.47
CA ILE A 1025 -5.85 -29.97 13.22
C ILE A 1025 -6.97 -29.89 12.21
N GLU A 1026 -7.96 -30.77 12.32
CA GLU A 1026 -9.10 -30.82 11.42
C GLU A 1026 -9.79 -29.44 11.34
N PRO A 1027 -10.00 -28.86 10.14
CA PRO A 1027 -10.79 -27.66 9.97
C PRO A 1027 -12.25 -27.87 10.41
N VAL A 1028 -12.85 -26.84 10.99
CA VAL A 1028 -14.29 -26.86 11.29
C VAL A 1028 -15.05 -26.89 9.96
N ALA A 1029 -15.97 -27.84 9.80
CA ALA A 1029 -16.84 -27.91 8.63
C ALA A 1029 -17.73 -26.67 8.58
N VAL A 1030 -17.76 -26.03 7.41
CA VAL A 1030 -18.61 -24.88 7.11
C VAL A 1030 -19.61 -25.32 6.06
N ASP A 1031 -20.84 -24.82 6.10
CA ASP A 1031 -21.81 -25.06 5.03
C ASP A 1031 -21.28 -24.62 3.66
N GLU A 1032 -21.73 -25.27 2.57
CA GLU A 1032 -21.28 -24.98 1.20
C GLU A 1032 -21.60 -23.55 0.75
N SER A 1033 -22.56 -22.88 1.39
CA SER A 1033 -22.90 -21.47 1.17
C SER A 1033 -21.86 -20.49 1.75
N GLY A 1034 -21.11 -20.89 2.80
CA GLY A 1034 -20.19 -20.03 3.53
C GLY A 1034 -20.86 -18.93 4.38
N ASP A 1035 -22.19 -18.89 4.41
CA ASP A 1035 -22.99 -17.81 5.04
C ASP A 1035 -22.83 -17.75 6.57
N SER A 1036 -22.37 -18.84 7.19
CA SER A 1036 -22.15 -18.93 8.64
C SER A 1036 -20.80 -18.37 9.11
N ILE A 1037 -19.86 -18.05 8.22
CA ILE A 1037 -18.58 -17.43 8.62
C ILE A 1037 -18.71 -15.90 8.60
N PRO A 1038 -18.37 -15.20 9.71
CA PRO A 1038 -18.29 -13.75 9.69
C PRO A 1038 -17.35 -13.25 8.60
N THR A 1039 -17.79 -12.30 7.78
CA THR A 1039 -16.96 -11.68 6.73
C THR A 1039 -16.09 -10.55 7.28
N THR A 1040 -16.45 -9.98 8.44
CA THR A 1040 -15.76 -8.87 9.09
C THR A 1040 -14.97 -9.32 10.32
N ARG A 1041 -13.88 -8.61 10.63
CA ARG A 1041 -13.07 -8.87 11.82
C ARG A 1041 -13.87 -8.65 13.10
N ALA A 1042 -13.74 -9.56 14.07
CA ALA A 1042 -14.33 -9.37 15.39
C ALA A 1042 -13.73 -8.16 16.12
N VAL A 1043 -14.61 -7.26 16.58
CA VAL A 1043 -14.24 -6.09 17.38
C VAL A 1043 -14.34 -6.43 18.87
N GLN A 1044 -13.32 -6.07 19.65
CA GLN A 1044 -13.37 -6.30 21.10
C GLN A 1044 -14.45 -5.40 21.74
N PRO A 1045 -15.32 -5.96 22.60
CA PRO A 1045 -16.21 -5.13 23.40
C PRO A 1045 -15.40 -4.26 24.36
N ALA A 1046 -15.92 -3.09 24.70
CA ALA A 1046 -15.30 -2.20 25.67
C ALA A 1046 -16.38 -1.59 26.58
N ILE A 1047 -16.01 -1.25 27.81
CA ILE A 1047 -16.91 -0.54 28.73
C ILE A 1047 -17.30 0.82 28.13
N SER A 1048 -18.47 1.35 28.52
CA SER A 1048 -18.96 2.62 27.97
C SER A 1048 -18.03 3.79 28.31
N VAL A 1049 -17.90 4.75 27.40
CA VAL A 1049 -17.07 5.96 27.58
C VAL A 1049 -17.37 6.68 28.90
N SER A 1050 -18.65 6.72 29.30
CA SER A 1050 -19.08 7.34 30.56
C SER A 1050 -18.47 6.68 31.82
N LEU A 1051 -18.20 5.37 31.76
CA LEU A 1051 -17.53 4.62 32.81
C LEU A 1051 -16.02 4.76 32.70
N ARG A 1052 -15.46 4.75 31.48
CA ARG A 1052 -14.01 4.88 31.24
C ARG A 1052 -13.41 6.12 31.92
N LYS A 1053 -14.11 7.27 31.87
CA LYS A 1053 -13.62 8.55 32.42
C LYS A 1053 -13.55 8.59 33.95
N LYS A 1054 -14.21 7.67 34.65
CA LYS A 1054 -14.46 7.78 36.10
C LYS A 1054 -13.70 6.78 36.95
N ASN A 1055 -12.98 5.84 36.34
CA ASN A 1055 -12.22 4.81 37.06
C ASN A 1055 -11.07 4.26 36.21
N PHE A 1056 -10.32 3.33 36.82
CA PHE A 1056 -9.23 2.58 36.19
C PHE A 1056 -9.63 1.12 35.93
N SER A 1057 -10.93 0.83 35.81
CA SER A 1057 -11.41 -0.48 35.40
C SER A 1057 -10.89 -0.82 34.00
N GLU A 1058 -10.67 -2.10 33.76
CA GLU A 1058 -10.22 -2.58 32.45
C GLU A 1058 -11.18 -2.14 31.35
N VAL A 1059 -10.65 -1.49 30.31
CA VAL A 1059 -11.48 -0.81 29.30
C VAL A 1059 -11.98 -1.78 28.22
N GLU A 1060 -11.04 -2.43 27.55
CA GLU A 1060 -11.35 -3.48 26.58
C GLU A 1060 -11.78 -4.73 27.35
N LEU A 1061 -12.67 -5.55 26.81
CA LEU A 1061 -13.19 -6.78 27.40
C LEU A 1061 -12.95 -7.98 26.48
N SER A 1062 -13.09 -9.19 27.03
CA SER A 1062 -12.94 -10.44 26.28
C SER A 1062 -14.08 -10.62 25.25
N LEU A 1063 -13.79 -11.29 24.14
CA LEU A 1063 -14.81 -11.70 23.16
C LEU A 1063 -15.77 -12.72 23.77
N SER A 1064 -17.01 -12.76 23.28
CA SER A 1064 -17.88 -13.90 23.55
C SER A 1064 -17.33 -15.16 22.86
N GLU A 1065 -17.74 -16.33 23.34
CA GLU A 1065 -17.31 -17.60 22.73
C GLU A 1065 -17.72 -17.71 21.25
N GLU A 1066 -18.94 -17.28 20.92
CA GLU A 1066 -19.45 -17.24 19.55
C GLU A 1066 -18.58 -16.34 18.64
N MET A 1067 -18.29 -15.11 19.09
CA MET A 1067 -17.43 -14.18 18.34
C MET A 1067 -16.00 -14.73 18.17
N ALA A 1068 -15.44 -15.34 19.23
CA ALA A 1068 -14.09 -15.90 19.19
C ALA A 1068 -14.00 -17.09 18.22
N ARG A 1069 -15.01 -17.98 18.21
CA ARG A 1069 -15.05 -19.10 17.26
C ARG A 1069 -15.26 -18.63 15.83
N GLY A 1070 -16.20 -17.70 15.61
CA GLY A 1070 -16.44 -17.11 14.28
C GLY A 1070 -15.19 -16.43 13.71
N GLU A 1071 -14.49 -15.64 14.53
CA GLU A 1071 -13.22 -15.00 14.13
C GLU A 1071 -12.11 -16.02 13.86
N ALA A 1072 -12.04 -17.11 14.63
CA ALA A 1072 -11.07 -18.18 14.38
C ALA A 1072 -11.35 -18.92 13.05
N CYS A 1073 -12.62 -19.10 12.67
CA CYS A 1073 -13.02 -19.74 11.42
C CYS A 1073 -12.69 -18.91 10.16
N ARG A 1074 -12.49 -17.59 10.27
CA ARG A 1074 -11.97 -16.75 9.16
C ARG A 1074 -10.54 -17.08 8.74
N CYS A 1075 -9.79 -17.82 9.56
CA CYS A 1075 -8.39 -18.12 9.31
C CYS A 1075 -8.21 -18.96 8.04
N LEU A 1076 -7.36 -18.51 7.10
CA LEU A 1076 -7.02 -19.25 5.87
C LEU A 1076 -6.18 -20.53 6.10
N ARG A 1077 -5.95 -20.94 7.35
CA ARG A 1077 -5.27 -22.19 7.72
C ARG A 1077 -3.97 -22.45 6.94
N CYS A 1078 -3.05 -21.47 6.94
CA CYS A 1078 -1.74 -21.56 6.28
C CYS A 1078 -0.86 -22.72 6.77
N ASP A 1079 -1.22 -23.35 7.89
CA ASP A 1079 -0.61 -24.55 8.42
C ASP A 1079 -0.87 -25.80 7.56
N LEU A 1080 -2.03 -25.88 6.89
CA LEU A 1080 -2.42 -27.04 6.10
C LEU A 1080 -1.46 -27.32 4.94
N ASP A 1081 -0.86 -26.28 4.33
CA ASP A 1081 0.22 -26.39 3.33
C ASP A 1081 1.37 -27.33 3.78
N PHE A 1082 1.54 -27.55 5.09
CA PHE A 1082 2.60 -28.36 5.69
C PHE A 1082 2.11 -29.63 6.38
N THR A 1083 0.84 -29.66 6.81
CA THR A 1083 0.30 -30.72 7.67
C THR A 1083 -0.70 -31.64 6.98
N SER A 1084 -1.32 -31.22 5.87
CA SER A 1084 -2.19 -32.10 5.07
C SER A 1084 -1.32 -32.95 4.14
N GLN A 1085 -1.03 -34.18 4.53
CA GLN A 1085 -0.45 -35.21 3.67
C GLN A 1085 -1.34 -36.43 3.67
#